data_AF-A0AB39BFQ5-F1
#
_entry.id   AF-A0AB39BFQ5-F1
#
_cell.length_a   1.000
_cell.length_b   1.000
_cell.length_c   1.000
_cell.angle_alpha   90.00
_cell.angle_beta   90.00
_cell.angle_gamma   90.00
#
_symmetry.space_group_name_H-M   'P 1'
#
loop_
_entity.id
_entity.type
_entity.pdbx_description
1 polymer ?
#
loop_
_entity_poly.entity_id
_entity_poly.type
_entity_poly.pdbx_seq_one_letter_code
_entity_poly.pdbx_strand_id
1 'polypeptide(L)'
;MRRDVRTAALAALASGGLLVGALAGGVQVAAAAPGGDQPVDVVVHTGDLVQDDYLGVGVNVIPWSLMGDTATLGYDEADWQVDVERTLTLKPKVARFWFQIDWMELQKGQYDFDSPEMKAVYRYLDAFEQAGTEIELNFGWKVGERVHDWFAIPGVEDPYISAPADLPAYGRSASALLQNLWGRGYDNVKYLTYYNEPNGSWDFEAPGDEKAYYAQMAQAVSDQLVADGIRDRIEIWGPEEVSAPEWTAFMEQNAPDAFDGYSFHLYGEAYSSLDDIIDARTSVANGKPVSMTEFGWASPEASVWETGYANYVIDSANKGVHTNLVWQLNGVMTDDPRGDTNGDYNLWDSVILGLEPSPAFYEAGPLLRYIPAHSSVYATEVSSPDARATAFRDGDGEWTVLVETKDGTAKDVTVRFDGEKAREASKGTYTRIAKTDADAVPEQNALLPASSGSLKVKKGAFTDREVTDAHTQLVYTQAAAETQVALDDPQIEVVGGSTTRLGASIVDGNANVTWSVIGSDGGTVSPSGTYTAPEVTTERTVAIKATSRSDSSSYAVQQVLVTPAHRDGVTDAPVFSLPAGQYASLEGVTITSSTEGASIHYTTDGSQPTAESPEYTGQIVLPALKTTYLRAIAIAPGQEASGTTSRLYKVLDVQNAPDGYTFCAYEGQQCAFDGEQSVVYGSDGLFAYGTFAGGVSCAAESFGSNPNPGGGNRCFVSPVIPDDVPAVTVFNAGFEKPATSSAANGPMVNGWTFSVRSGVQSNTSPFVPAFPAPEGERTAYLKTDSGLASSIEQAVRFPAGSYAITFQAANRSGFGGQQEFDVTVDGEVVAHVVPSMTGEYQLYQSDPFTVDAGEHTIAFVATTTDGDNTAFVDQVAVVAVP
;
A
#
# COMPACT_ATOMS: atom_id res chain seq x y z
N MET A 1 -4.76 31.53 73.32
CA MET A 1 -3.52 31.42 72.53
C MET A 1 -3.91 30.74 71.22
N ARG A 2 -4.31 31.43 70.14
CA ARG A 2 -3.64 32.53 69.39
C ARG A 2 -2.19 32.13 69.09
N ARG A 3 -1.69 32.12 67.85
CA ARG A 3 -2.15 32.69 66.57
C ARG A 3 -1.04 32.42 65.53
N ASP A 4 -1.41 32.42 64.26
CA ASP A 4 -0.71 33.09 63.14
C ASP A 4 0.72 32.64 62.73
N VAL A 5 1.22 32.74 61.50
CA VAL A 5 0.77 33.22 60.17
C VAL A 5 1.94 32.93 59.20
N ARG A 6 1.59 32.56 57.96
CA ARG A 6 2.21 32.84 56.63
C ARG A 6 3.75 32.95 56.47
N THR A 7 4.29 32.38 55.39
CA THR A 7 4.53 32.98 54.05
C THR A 7 5.81 32.42 53.39
N ALA A 8 5.61 31.83 52.18
CA ALA A 8 6.38 31.95 50.94
C ALA A 8 7.92 31.74 50.85
N ALA A 9 8.26 30.93 49.83
CA ALA A 9 9.16 31.22 48.69
C ALA A 9 10.46 30.41 48.55
N LEU A 10 10.47 29.69 47.41
CA LEU A 10 11.54 29.48 46.42
C LEU A 10 12.83 28.70 46.74
N ALA A 11 12.94 27.63 45.93
CA ALA A 11 14.04 27.34 44.99
C ALA A 11 15.15 26.35 45.37
N ALA A 12 15.22 25.34 44.49
CA ALA A 12 16.41 24.81 43.83
C ALA A 12 17.03 23.48 44.32
N LEU A 13 16.99 22.53 43.38
CA LEU A 13 18.04 21.58 42.98
C LEU A 13 18.43 20.48 43.98
N ALA A 14 18.06 19.23 43.66
CA ALA A 14 18.94 18.31 42.92
C ALA A 14 18.56 16.83 43.18
N SER A 15 18.75 16.03 42.12
CA SER A 15 19.08 14.61 42.10
C SER A 15 18.05 13.58 42.57
N GLY A 16 17.70 12.68 41.66
CA GLY A 16 16.99 11.44 41.96
C GLY A 16 16.40 10.84 40.69
N GLY A 17 17.18 10.02 39.99
CA GLY A 17 16.69 9.24 38.87
C GLY A 17 15.50 8.38 39.29
N LEU A 18 14.50 8.32 38.43
CA LEU A 18 13.45 7.33 38.48
C LEU A 18 13.40 6.65 37.11
N LEU A 19 13.82 5.38 37.11
CA LEU A 19 13.36 4.39 36.17
C LEU A 19 11.84 4.50 36.07
N VAL A 20 11.31 4.79 34.88
CA VAL A 20 9.94 4.40 34.55
C VAL A 20 10.05 2.97 34.04
N GLY A 21 9.95 2.03 34.97
CA GLY A 21 9.61 0.66 34.63
C GLY A 21 8.14 0.63 34.23
N ALA A 22 7.85 0.30 32.97
CA ALA A 22 6.52 -0.06 32.54
C ALA A 22 6.05 -1.26 33.36
N LEU A 23 4.92 -1.09 34.04
CA LEU A 23 4.33 -2.07 34.93
C LEU A 23 3.81 -3.26 34.11
N ALA A 24 4.59 -4.35 34.14
CA ALA A 24 4.03 -5.69 34.08
C ALA A 24 3.19 -5.94 35.34
N GLY A 25 1.88 -6.11 35.15
CA GLY A 25 0.93 -6.65 36.12
C GLY A 25 -0.33 -7.00 35.32
N GLY A 26 -0.70 -8.24 35.11
CA GLY A 26 -0.79 -9.32 36.08
C GLY A 26 -2.27 -9.70 36.14
N VAL A 27 -2.62 -10.79 35.45
CA VAL A 27 -3.88 -11.55 35.52
C VAL A 27 -5.10 -10.74 35.97
N GLN A 28 -5.80 -10.11 35.02
CA GLN A 28 -7.22 -9.86 35.21
C GLN A 28 -7.97 -11.15 34.92
N VAL A 29 -8.56 -11.71 35.97
CA VAL A 29 -9.60 -12.73 35.85
C VAL A 29 -10.71 -12.13 34.99
N ALA A 30 -10.87 -12.66 33.77
CA ALA A 30 -11.95 -12.28 32.88
C ALA A 30 -13.29 -12.39 33.63
N ALA A 31 -13.92 -11.24 33.90
CA ALA A 31 -15.35 -11.23 34.10
C ALA A 31 -15.95 -11.74 32.79
N ALA A 32 -16.79 -12.78 32.85
CA ALA A 32 -17.47 -13.30 31.67
C ALA A 32 -18.13 -12.13 30.93
N ALA A 33 -17.69 -11.87 29.69
CA ALA A 33 -18.34 -10.91 28.83
C ALA A 33 -19.83 -11.26 28.75
N PRO A 34 -20.75 -10.29 28.85
CA PRO A 34 -22.13 -10.55 28.47
C PRO A 34 -22.10 -11.06 27.03
N GLY A 35 -22.64 -12.26 26.78
CA GLY A 35 -22.65 -12.88 25.45
C GLY A 35 -23.25 -11.93 24.40
N GLY A 36 -22.84 -12.09 23.15
CA GLY A 36 -23.33 -11.27 22.03
C GLY A 36 -24.85 -11.36 21.91
N ASP A 37 -25.47 -10.25 21.50
CA ASP A 37 -26.93 -10.14 21.38
C ASP A 37 -27.49 -10.94 20.20
N GLN A 38 -26.64 -11.37 19.24
CA GLN A 38 -27.02 -12.12 18.04
C GLN A 38 -26.30 -13.49 17.95
N PRO A 39 -27.03 -14.62 17.94
CA PRO A 39 -26.42 -15.93 17.69
C PRO A 39 -26.14 -16.16 16.20
N VAL A 40 -24.94 -16.63 15.87
CA VAL A 40 -24.54 -17.06 14.52
C VAL A 40 -24.10 -18.52 14.58
N ASP A 41 -24.80 -19.42 13.90
CA ASP A 41 -24.38 -20.81 13.73
C ASP A 41 -23.63 -20.97 12.39
N VAL A 42 -22.41 -21.51 12.45
CA VAL A 42 -21.62 -21.96 11.30
C VAL A 42 -21.54 -23.47 11.36
N VAL A 43 -22.13 -24.17 10.39
CA VAL A 43 -22.08 -25.63 10.27
C VAL A 43 -21.05 -25.99 9.20
N VAL A 44 -20.07 -26.81 9.58
CA VAL A 44 -19.08 -27.39 8.67
C VAL A 44 -19.50 -28.82 8.34
N HIS A 45 -19.82 -29.06 7.07
CA HIS A 45 -20.25 -30.35 6.56
C HIS A 45 -19.05 -31.21 6.19
N THR A 46 -18.47 -31.90 7.17
CA THR A 46 -17.19 -32.62 6.99
C THR A 46 -17.26 -33.86 6.09
N GLY A 47 -18.46 -34.19 5.57
CA GLY A 47 -18.69 -35.21 4.55
C GLY A 47 -18.83 -34.65 3.13
N ASP A 48 -18.97 -33.33 2.98
CA ASP A 48 -19.27 -32.66 1.72
C ASP A 48 -18.04 -31.88 1.25
N LEU A 49 -17.23 -32.56 0.42
CA LEU A 49 -16.00 -32.03 -0.16
C LEU A 49 -16.32 -31.11 -1.34
N VAL A 50 -15.80 -29.89 -1.33
CA VAL A 50 -15.90 -28.92 -2.43
C VAL A 50 -14.74 -29.13 -3.42
N GLN A 51 -13.51 -29.13 -2.91
CA GLN A 51 -12.27 -29.40 -3.65
C GLN A 51 -11.27 -30.09 -2.71
N ASP A 52 -10.40 -30.94 -3.26
CA ASP A 52 -9.43 -31.71 -2.48
C ASP A 52 -8.06 -31.04 -2.34
N ASP A 53 -7.72 -30.11 -3.24
CA ASP A 53 -6.43 -29.42 -3.30
C ASP A 53 -6.60 -27.92 -3.57
N TYR A 54 -6.78 -27.14 -2.51
CA TYR A 54 -6.69 -25.68 -2.52
C TYR A 54 -5.27 -25.29 -2.11
N LEU A 55 -4.54 -24.59 -2.99
CA LEU A 55 -3.13 -24.26 -2.77
C LEU A 55 -2.93 -23.27 -1.61
N GLY A 56 -3.97 -22.50 -1.27
CA GLY A 56 -3.94 -21.51 -0.20
C GLY A 56 -4.04 -20.08 -0.72
N VAL A 57 -3.71 -19.14 0.16
CA VAL A 57 -3.65 -17.71 -0.16
C VAL A 57 -2.19 -17.32 -0.40
N GLY A 58 -1.95 -16.56 -1.46
CA GLY A 58 -0.64 -16.17 -1.92
C GLY A 58 -0.54 -14.68 -2.27
N VAL A 59 0.53 -14.30 -2.94
CA VAL A 59 0.86 -12.90 -3.27
C VAL A 59 1.40 -12.77 -4.69
N ASN A 60 1.32 -11.56 -5.23
CA ASN A 60 2.05 -11.14 -6.41
C ASN A 60 3.33 -10.39 -6.04
N VAL A 61 4.38 -10.54 -6.85
CA VAL A 61 5.72 -10.02 -6.56
C VAL A 61 6.36 -9.43 -7.81
N ILE A 62 6.75 -8.16 -7.69
CA ILE A 62 7.67 -7.49 -8.61
C ILE A 62 9.08 -7.50 -7.98
N PRO A 63 10.06 -8.25 -8.52
CA PRO A 63 11.32 -8.51 -7.84
C PRO A 63 12.39 -7.42 -8.04
N TRP A 64 12.01 -6.14 -7.87
CA TRP A 64 12.88 -5.00 -8.22
C TRP A 64 13.62 -4.35 -7.06
N SER A 65 13.32 -4.69 -5.79
CA SER A 65 13.93 -4.03 -4.64
C SER A 65 15.46 -4.09 -4.67
N LEU A 66 16.00 -5.19 -5.18
CA LEU A 66 17.45 -5.45 -5.30
C LEU A 66 18.06 -5.04 -6.65
N MET A 67 17.26 -4.49 -7.56
CA MET A 67 17.67 -4.10 -8.91
C MET A 67 18.00 -2.60 -8.99
N GLY A 68 18.60 -2.17 -10.13
CA GLY A 68 19.26 -0.88 -10.28
C GLY A 68 18.44 0.33 -9.82
N ASP A 69 17.15 0.39 -10.11
CA ASP A 69 16.35 1.58 -9.84
C ASP A 69 16.09 1.75 -8.34
N THR A 70 15.56 0.73 -7.66
CA THR A 70 15.34 0.78 -6.21
C THR A 70 16.68 0.81 -5.43
N ALA A 71 17.67 0.01 -5.84
CA ALA A 71 18.98 -0.04 -5.17
C ALA A 71 19.78 1.27 -5.31
N THR A 72 19.65 1.99 -6.42
CA THR A 72 20.33 3.30 -6.59
C THR A 72 19.73 4.39 -5.70
N LEU A 73 18.48 4.22 -5.23
CA LEU A 73 17.81 5.13 -4.29
C LEU A 73 18.14 4.84 -2.82
N GLY A 74 19.11 3.95 -2.56
CA GLY A 74 19.65 3.70 -1.22
C GLY A 74 19.14 2.43 -0.56
N TYR A 75 18.35 1.61 -1.25
CA TYR A 75 17.94 0.29 -0.74
C TYR A 75 19.17 -0.60 -0.52
N ASP A 76 19.32 -1.12 0.69
CA ASP A 76 20.49 -1.89 1.09
C ASP A 76 20.16 -3.25 1.72
N GLU A 77 21.19 -3.93 2.23
CA GLU A 77 21.03 -5.27 2.83
C GLU A 77 20.15 -5.23 4.09
N ALA A 78 20.13 -4.14 4.85
CA ALA A 78 19.28 -4.05 6.02
C ALA A 78 17.80 -3.94 5.63
N ASP A 79 17.49 -3.25 4.54
CA ASP A 79 16.13 -3.18 3.98
C ASP A 79 15.69 -4.56 3.46
N TRP A 80 16.56 -5.27 2.73
CA TRP A 80 16.29 -6.63 2.26
C TRP A 80 15.95 -7.59 3.40
N GLN A 81 16.65 -7.49 4.53
CA GLN A 81 16.40 -8.40 5.65
C GLN A 81 15.02 -8.16 6.29
N VAL A 82 14.50 -6.93 6.23
CA VAL A 82 13.12 -6.60 6.63
C VAL A 82 12.12 -7.17 5.64
N ASP A 83 12.36 -7.07 4.32
CA ASP A 83 11.49 -7.71 3.32
C ASP A 83 11.41 -9.22 3.54
N VAL A 84 12.54 -9.89 3.78
CA VAL A 84 12.57 -11.34 4.09
C VAL A 84 11.84 -11.66 5.40
N GLU A 85 12.06 -10.87 6.46
CA GLU A 85 11.33 -11.02 7.72
C GLU A 85 9.81 -10.99 7.51
N ARG A 86 9.31 -10.01 6.73
CA ARG A 86 7.88 -9.87 6.45
C ARG A 86 7.35 -11.02 5.63
N THR A 87 8.10 -11.48 4.61
CA THR A 87 7.73 -12.68 3.85
C THR A 87 7.62 -13.91 4.76
N LEU A 88 8.56 -14.11 5.69
CA LEU A 88 8.54 -15.23 6.63
C LEU A 88 7.47 -15.09 7.73
N THR A 89 7.05 -13.86 8.02
CA THR A 89 5.91 -13.57 8.91
C THR A 89 4.58 -13.91 8.21
N LEU A 90 4.45 -13.62 6.92
CA LEU A 90 3.22 -13.85 6.17
C LEU A 90 3.08 -15.30 5.67
N LYS A 91 4.19 -15.94 5.29
CA LYS A 91 4.24 -17.29 4.71
C LYS A 91 3.22 -17.50 3.56
N PRO A 92 3.26 -16.67 2.51
CA PRO A 92 2.37 -16.83 1.36
C PRO A 92 2.50 -18.25 0.79
N LYS A 93 1.39 -18.88 0.40
CA LYS A 93 1.44 -20.27 -0.07
C LYS A 93 1.91 -20.38 -1.52
N VAL A 94 1.52 -19.42 -2.34
CA VAL A 94 2.01 -19.24 -3.72
C VAL A 94 2.47 -17.79 -3.90
N ALA A 95 3.57 -17.59 -4.62
CA ALA A 95 4.01 -16.27 -5.07
C ALA A 95 4.02 -16.24 -6.60
N ARG A 96 3.17 -15.40 -7.18
CA ARG A 96 3.22 -15.06 -8.60
C ARG A 96 4.32 -14.04 -8.84
N PHE A 97 5.33 -14.48 -9.57
CA PHE A 97 6.62 -13.83 -9.66
C PHE A 97 6.85 -13.32 -11.08
N TRP A 98 6.87 -12.01 -11.24
CA TRP A 98 7.14 -11.40 -12.55
C TRP A 98 8.59 -11.61 -12.98
N PHE A 99 8.78 -12.02 -14.24
CA PHE A 99 10.09 -12.24 -14.84
C PHE A 99 10.23 -11.61 -16.24
N GLN A 100 11.32 -10.88 -16.48
CA GLN A 100 11.64 -10.34 -17.81
C GLN A 100 12.75 -11.10 -18.52
N ILE A 101 12.61 -11.24 -19.84
CA ILE A 101 13.53 -12.04 -20.65
C ILE A 101 14.93 -11.44 -20.76
N ASP A 102 15.05 -10.10 -20.75
CA ASP A 102 16.33 -9.40 -20.88
C ASP A 102 17.21 -9.55 -19.64
N TRP A 103 16.67 -10.03 -18.52
CA TRP A 103 17.45 -10.42 -17.35
C TRP A 103 18.34 -11.63 -17.60
N MET A 104 17.97 -12.52 -18.53
CA MET A 104 18.73 -13.72 -18.86
C MET A 104 19.19 -13.80 -20.31
N GLU A 105 18.60 -13.08 -21.26
CA GLU A 105 18.84 -13.26 -22.70
C GLU A 105 18.94 -11.93 -23.45
N LEU A 106 20.03 -11.19 -23.23
CA LEU A 106 20.26 -9.95 -23.98
C LEU A 106 20.45 -10.20 -25.49
N GLN A 107 21.02 -11.35 -25.86
CA GLN A 107 21.18 -11.76 -27.26
C GLN A 107 20.42 -13.07 -27.48
N LYS A 108 19.55 -13.09 -28.49
CA LYS A 108 18.76 -14.27 -28.86
C LYS A 108 19.59 -15.56 -28.91
N GLY A 109 19.21 -16.53 -28.10
CA GLY A 109 19.84 -17.85 -27.94
C GLY A 109 21.11 -17.87 -27.09
N GLN A 110 21.46 -16.77 -26.41
CA GLN A 110 22.61 -16.69 -25.50
C GLN A 110 22.13 -16.31 -24.11
N TYR A 111 22.29 -17.24 -23.16
CA TYR A 111 21.75 -17.11 -21.81
C TYR A 111 22.84 -16.72 -20.80
N ASP A 112 22.61 -15.67 -20.02
CA ASP A 112 23.41 -15.25 -18.87
C ASP A 112 22.61 -15.41 -17.58
N PHE A 113 22.77 -16.57 -16.94
CA PHE A 113 22.10 -16.87 -15.66
C PHE A 113 22.83 -16.31 -14.44
N ASP A 114 23.91 -15.53 -14.64
CA ASP A 114 24.68 -14.89 -13.57
C ASP A 114 24.67 -13.35 -13.70
N SER A 115 23.75 -12.80 -14.50
CA SER A 115 23.47 -11.37 -14.58
C SER A 115 23.12 -10.79 -13.19
N PRO A 116 23.31 -9.46 -12.98
CA PRO A 116 22.85 -8.80 -11.76
C PRO A 116 21.37 -9.06 -11.43
N GLU A 117 20.51 -9.02 -12.45
CA GLU A 117 19.07 -9.22 -12.34
C GLU A 117 18.74 -10.67 -11.94
N MET A 118 19.38 -11.67 -12.54
CA MET A 118 19.20 -13.07 -12.13
C MET A 118 19.66 -13.33 -10.70
N LYS A 119 20.74 -12.66 -10.24
CA LYS A 119 21.16 -12.75 -8.83
C LYS A 119 20.14 -12.16 -7.88
N ALA A 120 19.46 -11.08 -8.26
CA ALA A 120 18.33 -10.55 -7.49
C ALA A 120 17.17 -11.57 -7.44
N VAL A 121 16.80 -12.16 -8.58
CA VAL A 121 15.76 -13.21 -8.65
C VAL A 121 16.05 -14.35 -7.68
N TYR A 122 17.28 -14.88 -7.67
CA TYR A 122 17.66 -15.96 -6.75
C TYR A 122 17.46 -15.60 -5.28
N ARG A 123 17.74 -14.34 -4.88
CA ARG A 123 17.53 -13.91 -3.50
C ARG A 123 16.07 -13.94 -3.09
N TYR A 124 15.15 -13.55 -3.98
CA TYR A 124 13.72 -13.70 -3.73
C TYR A 124 13.31 -15.17 -3.65
N LEU A 125 13.80 -16.02 -4.56
CA LEU A 125 13.50 -17.45 -4.54
C LEU A 125 13.99 -18.12 -3.25
N ASP A 126 15.17 -17.75 -2.74
CA ASP A 126 15.68 -18.19 -1.44
C ASP A 126 14.76 -17.77 -0.28
N ALA A 127 14.19 -16.56 -0.32
CA ALA A 127 13.27 -16.07 0.71
C ALA A 127 11.93 -16.81 0.68
N PHE A 128 11.38 -17.04 -0.51
CA PHE A 128 10.15 -17.81 -0.70
C PHE A 128 10.32 -19.29 -0.37
N GLU A 129 11.46 -19.90 -0.69
CA GLU A 129 11.76 -21.28 -0.27
C GLU A 129 11.78 -21.39 1.27
N GLN A 130 12.42 -20.43 1.95
CA GLN A 130 12.42 -20.38 3.42
C GLN A 130 11.01 -20.19 4.01
N ALA A 131 10.13 -19.47 3.30
CA ALA A 131 8.73 -19.28 3.68
C ALA A 131 7.84 -20.51 3.41
N GLY A 132 8.36 -21.51 2.68
CA GLY A 132 7.58 -22.66 2.21
C GLY A 132 6.63 -22.32 1.07
N THR A 133 6.97 -21.31 0.27
CA THR A 133 6.15 -20.75 -0.81
C THR A 133 6.48 -21.40 -2.15
N GLU A 134 5.43 -21.74 -2.90
CA GLU A 134 5.52 -22.21 -4.29
C GLU A 134 5.53 -21.02 -5.26
N ILE A 135 6.18 -21.17 -6.40
CA ILE A 135 6.36 -20.09 -7.37
C ILE A 135 5.56 -20.37 -8.62
N GLU A 136 4.69 -19.41 -8.94
CA GLU A 136 4.15 -19.22 -10.28
C GLU A 136 5.02 -18.19 -11.01
N LEU A 137 5.75 -18.64 -12.03
CA LEU A 137 6.62 -17.78 -12.79
C LEU A 137 5.83 -17.13 -13.93
N ASN A 138 5.59 -15.82 -13.83
CA ASN A 138 5.00 -15.04 -14.90
C ASN A 138 6.10 -14.64 -15.90
N PHE A 139 6.29 -15.46 -16.94
CA PHE A 139 7.39 -15.33 -17.90
C PHE A 139 7.06 -14.34 -19.03
N GLY A 140 6.64 -13.12 -18.71
CA GLY A 140 6.23 -12.13 -19.72
C GLY A 140 5.87 -10.77 -19.14
N TRP A 141 4.70 -10.26 -19.56
CA TRP A 141 4.10 -8.97 -19.16
C TRP A 141 4.74 -7.71 -19.74
N LYS A 142 6.01 -7.41 -19.43
CA LYS A 142 6.75 -6.37 -20.17
C LYS A 142 8.12 -6.85 -20.61
N VAL A 143 8.62 -6.13 -21.61
CA VAL A 143 9.87 -6.42 -22.31
C VAL A 143 10.82 -5.25 -22.15
N GLY A 144 11.96 -5.45 -21.47
CA GLY A 144 12.97 -4.39 -21.31
C GLY A 144 13.53 -3.90 -22.65
N GLU A 145 13.94 -2.63 -22.71
CA GLU A 145 14.34 -1.95 -23.96
C GLU A 145 15.49 -2.66 -24.68
N ARG A 146 16.36 -3.34 -23.92
CA ARG A 146 17.62 -3.95 -24.40
C ARG A 146 17.41 -5.10 -25.37
N VAL A 147 16.21 -5.66 -25.48
CA VAL A 147 15.91 -6.81 -26.34
C VAL A 147 14.88 -6.53 -27.43
N HIS A 148 14.35 -5.31 -27.51
CA HIS A 148 13.30 -4.94 -28.48
C HIS A 148 13.69 -5.27 -29.93
N ASP A 149 14.97 -5.09 -30.30
CA ASP A 149 15.48 -5.36 -31.64
C ASP A 149 15.25 -6.80 -32.16
N TRP A 150 15.16 -7.78 -31.26
CA TRP A 150 14.99 -9.19 -31.63
C TRP A 150 13.75 -9.85 -31.04
N PHE A 151 13.28 -9.39 -29.88
CA PHE A 151 12.15 -9.97 -29.16
C PHE A 151 10.82 -9.39 -29.64
N ALA A 152 10.72 -8.07 -29.78
CA ALA A 152 9.47 -7.39 -30.07
C ALA A 152 9.03 -7.59 -31.54
N ILE A 153 7.72 -7.56 -31.77
CA ILE A 153 7.14 -7.68 -33.10
C ILE A 153 7.43 -6.40 -33.88
N PRO A 154 8.02 -6.49 -35.09
CA PRO A 154 8.36 -5.28 -35.84
C PRO A 154 7.16 -4.40 -36.17
N GLY A 155 7.18 -3.16 -35.67
CA GLY A 155 6.17 -2.14 -35.99
C GLY A 155 4.98 -2.07 -35.04
N VAL A 156 5.03 -2.73 -33.88
CA VAL A 156 4.10 -2.50 -32.76
C VAL A 156 4.15 -1.05 -32.27
N GLU A 157 3.04 -0.57 -31.72
CA GLU A 157 2.95 0.81 -31.22
C GLU A 157 3.76 0.99 -29.94
N ASP A 158 3.68 0.02 -29.02
CA ASP A 158 4.46 0.01 -27.79
C ASP A 158 5.29 -1.29 -27.68
N PRO A 159 6.61 -1.24 -27.93
CA PRO A 159 7.45 -2.42 -27.88
C PRO A 159 7.60 -3.01 -26.46
N TYR A 160 7.28 -2.26 -25.40
CA TYR A 160 7.36 -2.75 -24.02
C TYR A 160 6.30 -3.79 -23.69
N ILE A 161 5.18 -3.81 -24.42
CA ILE A 161 4.07 -4.76 -24.23
C ILE A 161 3.98 -5.80 -25.34
N SER A 162 4.99 -5.84 -26.21
CA SER A 162 4.97 -6.68 -27.39
C SER A 162 5.02 -8.16 -27.04
N ALA A 163 4.13 -8.96 -27.62
CA ALA A 163 4.25 -10.41 -27.63
C ALA A 163 5.57 -10.87 -28.32
N PRO A 164 6.10 -12.06 -28.02
CA PRO A 164 7.35 -12.54 -28.62
C PRO A 164 7.23 -12.77 -30.13
N ALA A 165 8.06 -12.10 -30.93
CA ALA A 165 8.04 -12.22 -32.40
C ALA A 165 8.44 -13.61 -32.94
N ASP A 166 9.12 -14.42 -32.13
CA ASP A 166 9.57 -15.78 -32.47
C ASP A 166 9.18 -16.77 -31.37
N LEU A 167 8.00 -17.37 -31.51
CA LEU A 167 7.44 -18.32 -30.53
C LEU A 167 8.35 -19.54 -30.26
N PRO A 168 8.97 -20.18 -31.28
CA PRO A 168 9.96 -21.23 -31.01
C PRO A 168 11.17 -20.77 -30.20
N ALA A 169 11.67 -19.56 -30.42
CA ALA A 169 12.75 -19.01 -29.60
C ALA A 169 12.30 -18.78 -28.15
N TYR A 170 11.14 -18.18 -27.97
CA TYR A 170 10.55 -17.94 -26.66
C TYR A 170 10.34 -19.24 -25.86
N GLY A 171 9.85 -20.31 -26.50
CA GLY A 171 9.76 -21.65 -25.89
C GLY A 171 11.13 -22.19 -25.42
N ARG A 172 12.20 -21.99 -26.21
CA ARG A 172 13.56 -22.40 -25.81
C ARG A 172 14.06 -21.61 -24.61
N SER A 173 13.76 -20.30 -24.56
CA SER A 173 14.13 -19.43 -23.44
C SER A 173 13.43 -19.84 -22.15
N ALA A 174 12.11 -20.12 -22.20
CA ALA A 174 11.36 -20.65 -21.07
C ALA A 174 11.95 -21.99 -20.57
N SER A 175 12.20 -22.93 -21.49
CA SER A 175 12.83 -24.22 -21.14
C SER A 175 14.22 -24.05 -20.51
N ALA A 176 15.06 -23.17 -21.06
CA ALA A 176 16.40 -22.92 -20.55
C ALA A 176 16.38 -22.31 -19.14
N LEU A 177 15.46 -21.37 -18.87
CA LEU A 177 15.26 -20.78 -17.56
C LEU A 177 14.84 -21.83 -16.53
N LEU A 178 13.79 -22.61 -16.82
CA LEU A 178 13.28 -23.63 -15.89
C LEU A 178 14.36 -24.69 -15.57
N GLN A 179 15.09 -25.16 -16.57
CA GLN A 179 16.22 -26.07 -16.35
C GLN A 179 17.32 -25.45 -15.50
N ASN A 180 17.59 -24.15 -15.65
CA ASN A 180 18.54 -23.45 -14.79
C ASN A 180 18.06 -23.40 -13.34
N LEU A 181 16.82 -22.97 -13.11
CA LEU A 181 16.23 -22.84 -11.78
C LEU A 181 16.20 -24.19 -11.04
N TRP A 182 15.68 -25.24 -11.68
CA TRP A 182 15.69 -26.59 -11.09
C TRP A 182 17.10 -27.16 -10.95
N GLY A 183 18.03 -26.83 -11.86
CA GLY A 183 19.44 -27.21 -11.73
C GLY A 183 20.13 -26.58 -10.52
N ARG A 184 19.61 -25.44 -10.04
CA ARG A 184 20.05 -24.76 -8.81
C ARG A 184 19.33 -25.23 -7.54
N GLY A 185 18.26 -26.02 -7.67
CA GLY A 185 17.50 -26.57 -6.53
C GLY A 185 16.16 -25.91 -6.24
N TYR A 186 15.71 -24.95 -7.05
CA TYR A 186 14.41 -24.28 -6.87
C TYR A 186 13.25 -25.17 -7.35
N ASP A 187 13.06 -26.32 -6.70
CA ASP A 187 11.96 -27.27 -7.00
C ASP A 187 10.57 -26.71 -6.62
N ASN A 188 10.52 -25.58 -5.91
CA ASN A 188 9.31 -24.83 -5.61
C ASN A 188 8.79 -24.01 -6.81
N VAL A 189 9.52 -23.91 -7.93
CA VAL A 189 8.98 -23.40 -9.20
C VAL A 189 8.12 -24.47 -9.86
N LYS A 190 6.80 -24.29 -9.77
CA LYS A 190 5.80 -25.30 -10.13
C LYS A 190 4.79 -24.85 -11.16
N TYR A 191 4.60 -23.55 -11.34
CA TYR A 191 3.59 -22.98 -12.22
C TYR A 191 4.22 -21.98 -13.19
N LEU A 192 3.72 -21.92 -14.42
CA LEU A 192 4.17 -21.00 -15.47
C LEU A 192 2.97 -20.28 -16.06
N THR A 193 3.06 -18.95 -16.13
CA THR A 193 2.12 -18.08 -16.83
C THR A 193 2.87 -17.15 -17.78
N TYR A 194 2.15 -16.39 -18.60
CA TYR A 194 2.73 -15.56 -19.65
C TYR A 194 2.44 -14.07 -19.45
N TYR A 195 1.74 -13.41 -20.37
CA TYR A 195 1.42 -11.99 -20.21
C TYR A 195 0.24 -11.82 -19.25
N ASN A 196 0.39 -10.89 -18.31
CA ASN A 196 -0.68 -10.35 -17.47
C ASN A 196 -1.76 -9.74 -18.35
N GLU A 197 -3.03 -9.88 -17.97
CA GLU A 197 -4.18 -9.16 -18.55
C GLU A 197 -4.10 -9.00 -20.07
N PRO A 198 -3.93 -10.09 -20.85
CA PRO A 198 -3.68 -9.98 -22.27
C PRO A 198 -4.88 -9.43 -23.05
N ASN A 199 -6.03 -9.28 -22.39
CA ASN A 199 -7.23 -8.64 -22.88
C ASN A 199 -7.26 -7.10 -22.67
N GLY A 200 -6.33 -6.55 -21.91
CA GLY A 200 -6.14 -5.12 -21.70
C GLY A 200 -5.26 -4.50 -22.78
N SER A 201 -5.54 -3.26 -23.18
CA SER A 201 -4.80 -2.58 -24.25
C SER A 201 -3.40 -2.08 -23.85
N TRP A 202 -2.94 -2.39 -22.63
CA TRP A 202 -1.73 -1.84 -22.02
C TRP A 202 -0.72 -2.90 -21.58
N ASP A 203 -1.02 -4.19 -21.71
CA ASP A 203 -0.18 -5.27 -21.17
C ASP A 203 0.21 -6.35 -22.18
N PHE A 204 -0.45 -6.41 -23.34
CA PHE A 204 -0.12 -7.36 -24.40
C PHE A 204 -0.49 -6.80 -25.77
N GLU A 205 0.45 -6.80 -26.71
CA GLU A 205 0.21 -6.43 -28.11
C GLU A 205 0.68 -7.55 -29.05
N ALA A 206 -0.25 -8.12 -29.82
CA ALA A 206 0.04 -9.19 -30.78
C ALA A 206 -0.67 -8.99 -32.14
N PRO A 207 -0.12 -9.52 -33.24
CA PRO A 207 -0.71 -9.36 -34.56
C PRO A 207 -1.95 -10.22 -34.73
N GLY A 208 -2.97 -9.65 -35.37
CA GLY A 208 -4.17 -10.40 -35.75
C GLY A 208 -5.12 -10.60 -34.56
N ASP A 209 -5.52 -11.86 -34.32
CA ASP A 209 -6.35 -12.22 -33.17
C ASP A 209 -5.45 -12.56 -31.99
N GLU A 210 -5.43 -11.70 -30.98
CA GLU A 210 -4.54 -11.80 -29.82
C GLU A 210 -4.81 -13.06 -28.99
N LYS A 211 -6.06 -13.52 -28.90
CA LYS A 211 -6.40 -14.79 -28.25
C LYS A 211 -5.78 -15.97 -28.99
N ALA A 212 -5.87 -15.96 -30.32
CA ALA A 212 -5.27 -17.00 -31.14
C ALA A 212 -3.73 -16.97 -31.04
N TYR A 213 -3.13 -15.78 -30.93
CA TYR A 213 -1.69 -15.62 -30.77
C TYR A 213 -1.22 -16.12 -29.40
N TYR A 214 -1.91 -15.75 -28.32
CA TYR A 214 -1.61 -16.21 -26.97
C TYR A 214 -1.69 -17.74 -26.85
N ALA A 215 -2.73 -18.35 -27.45
CA ALA A 215 -2.86 -19.81 -27.53
C ALA A 215 -1.67 -20.46 -28.28
N GLN A 216 -1.23 -19.89 -29.39
CA GLN A 216 -0.07 -20.37 -30.15
C GLN A 216 1.24 -20.22 -29.36
N MET A 217 1.38 -19.13 -28.60
CA MET A 217 2.53 -18.90 -27.73
C MET A 217 2.61 -19.96 -26.63
N ALA A 218 1.51 -20.20 -25.91
CA ALA A 218 1.44 -21.23 -24.88
C ALA A 218 1.72 -22.63 -25.46
N GLN A 219 1.17 -22.95 -26.64
CA GLN A 219 1.44 -24.21 -27.33
C GLN A 219 2.91 -24.36 -27.70
N ALA A 220 3.56 -23.30 -28.21
CA ALA A 220 4.97 -23.35 -28.60
C ALA A 220 5.89 -23.60 -27.39
N VAL A 221 5.57 -23.03 -26.23
CA VAL A 221 6.29 -23.31 -24.98
C VAL A 221 6.03 -24.76 -24.55
N SER A 222 4.77 -25.20 -24.49
CA SER A 222 4.41 -26.58 -24.12
C SER A 222 5.13 -27.61 -25.01
N ASP A 223 5.12 -27.42 -26.33
CA ASP A 223 5.81 -28.28 -27.30
C ASP A 223 7.33 -28.35 -27.06
N GLN A 224 7.95 -27.21 -26.73
CA GLN A 224 9.37 -27.17 -26.40
C GLN A 224 9.67 -27.91 -25.09
N LEU A 225 8.84 -27.74 -24.06
CA LEU A 225 9.00 -28.46 -22.79
C LEU A 225 8.81 -29.97 -22.95
N VAL A 226 7.91 -30.40 -23.85
CA VAL A 226 7.75 -31.81 -24.23
C VAL A 226 9.00 -32.32 -24.94
N ALA A 227 9.54 -31.54 -25.89
CA ALA A 227 10.74 -31.90 -26.64
C ALA A 227 11.96 -32.09 -25.71
N ASP A 228 12.06 -31.28 -24.66
CA ASP A 228 13.13 -31.34 -23.67
C ASP A 228 12.84 -32.34 -22.52
N GLY A 229 11.66 -32.93 -22.47
CA GLY A 229 11.28 -33.96 -21.50
C GLY A 229 11.01 -33.42 -20.08
N ILE A 230 10.61 -32.15 -19.98
CA ILE A 230 10.39 -31.46 -18.70
C ILE A 230 8.95 -30.94 -18.51
N ARG A 231 8.05 -31.14 -19.49
CA ARG A 231 6.65 -30.68 -19.43
C ARG A 231 5.88 -31.16 -18.20
N ASP A 232 6.12 -32.41 -17.76
CA ASP A 232 5.43 -33.00 -16.60
C ASP A 232 5.89 -32.43 -15.25
N ARG A 233 6.90 -31.55 -15.23
CA ARG A 233 7.43 -30.94 -13.99
C ARG A 233 6.81 -29.58 -13.68
N ILE A 234 6.02 -29.02 -14.59
CA ILE A 234 5.46 -27.67 -14.46
C ILE A 234 4.04 -27.65 -14.99
N GLU A 235 3.17 -26.94 -14.28
CA GLU A 235 1.83 -26.64 -14.77
C GLU A 235 1.83 -25.30 -15.50
N ILE A 236 1.09 -25.23 -16.60
CA ILE A 236 0.89 -23.99 -17.35
C ILE A 236 -0.51 -23.47 -17.05
N TRP A 237 -0.60 -22.28 -16.47
CA TRP A 237 -1.86 -21.58 -16.24
C TRP A 237 -1.99 -20.40 -17.22
N GLY A 238 -3.23 -19.95 -17.42
CA GLY A 238 -3.53 -18.80 -18.27
C GLY A 238 -5.04 -18.64 -18.44
N PRO A 239 -5.53 -17.60 -19.10
CA PRO A 239 -4.76 -16.61 -19.82
C PRO A 239 -4.34 -15.40 -18.97
N GLU A 240 -4.57 -15.38 -17.65
CA GLU A 240 -4.32 -14.22 -16.79
C GLU A 240 -5.24 -13.03 -17.12
N GLU A 241 -6.47 -13.33 -17.54
CA GLU A 241 -7.41 -12.30 -17.99
C GLU A 241 -8.07 -11.52 -16.85
N VAL A 242 -8.42 -10.26 -17.12
CA VAL A 242 -9.25 -9.44 -16.21
C VAL A 242 -10.61 -9.18 -16.82
N SER A 243 -11.68 -9.60 -16.14
CA SER A 243 -13.07 -9.34 -16.54
C SER A 243 -13.44 -9.75 -17.98
N ALA A 244 -12.78 -10.76 -18.55
CA ALA A 244 -12.91 -11.24 -19.93
C ALA A 244 -12.95 -12.79 -19.99
N PRO A 245 -13.98 -13.45 -19.40
CA PRO A 245 -14.07 -14.91 -19.32
C PRO A 245 -14.10 -15.63 -20.69
N GLU A 246 -14.39 -14.92 -21.78
CA GLU A 246 -14.29 -15.45 -23.13
C GLU A 246 -12.86 -15.81 -23.55
N TRP A 247 -11.83 -15.25 -22.91
CA TRP A 247 -10.44 -15.66 -23.10
C TRP A 247 -10.22 -17.08 -22.56
N THR A 248 -10.66 -17.35 -21.34
CA THR A 248 -10.64 -18.69 -20.73
C THR A 248 -11.38 -19.71 -21.61
N ALA A 249 -12.59 -19.37 -22.05
CA ALA A 249 -13.36 -20.23 -22.95
C ALA A 249 -12.64 -20.47 -24.30
N PHE A 250 -11.92 -19.47 -24.82
CA PHE A 250 -11.16 -19.60 -26.06
C PHE A 250 -9.95 -20.54 -25.88
N MET A 251 -9.21 -20.42 -24.77
CA MET A 251 -8.05 -21.27 -24.51
C MET A 251 -8.44 -22.75 -24.41
N GLU A 252 -9.50 -23.09 -23.67
CA GLU A 252 -10.00 -24.47 -23.60
C GLU A 252 -10.48 -25.00 -24.96
N GLN A 253 -11.05 -24.15 -25.81
CA GLN A 253 -11.52 -24.59 -27.13
C GLN A 253 -10.39 -24.79 -28.15
N ASN A 254 -9.30 -24.02 -28.05
CA ASN A 254 -8.31 -23.92 -29.13
C ASN A 254 -6.92 -24.45 -28.76
N ALA A 255 -6.54 -24.48 -27.48
CA ALA A 255 -5.26 -24.99 -27.01
C ALA A 255 -5.38 -25.73 -25.65
N PRO A 256 -6.36 -26.64 -25.46
CA PRO A 256 -6.57 -27.28 -24.16
C PRO A 256 -5.37 -28.11 -23.70
N ASP A 257 -4.58 -28.69 -24.59
CA ASP A 257 -3.42 -29.52 -24.22
C ASP A 257 -2.21 -28.67 -23.78
N ALA A 258 -2.24 -27.35 -24.02
CA ALA A 258 -1.18 -26.45 -23.57
C ALA A 258 -1.35 -26.05 -22.10
N PHE A 259 -2.59 -25.93 -21.62
CA PHE A 259 -2.94 -25.42 -20.29
C PHE A 259 -3.41 -26.53 -19.33
N ASP A 260 -2.81 -26.57 -18.15
CA ASP A 260 -3.19 -27.47 -17.06
C ASP A 260 -4.28 -26.87 -16.16
N GLY A 261 -4.34 -25.54 -16.08
CA GLY A 261 -5.32 -24.78 -15.33
C GLY A 261 -5.64 -23.44 -15.99
N TYR A 262 -6.70 -22.78 -15.52
CA TYR A 262 -7.09 -21.46 -16.00
C TYR A 262 -6.93 -20.40 -14.92
N SER A 263 -6.61 -19.16 -15.32
CA SER A 263 -6.34 -18.08 -14.38
C SER A 263 -6.97 -16.76 -14.79
N PHE A 264 -7.33 -15.95 -13.79
CA PHE A 264 -8.04 -14.69 -13.95
C PHE A 264 -7.82 -13.74 -12.78
N HIS A 265 -8.10 -12.46 -12.99
CA HIS A 265 -7.92 -11.39 -12.02
C HIS A 265 -9.25 -10.72 -11.66
N LEU A 266 -9.35 -10.16 -10.45
CA LEU A 266 -10.50 -9.38 -9.98
C LEU A 266 -10.08 -8.24 -9.06
N TYR A 267 -10.78 -7.10 -9.15
CA TYR A 267 -10.46 -5.91 -8.37
C TYR A 267 -11.73 -5.22 -7.85
N GLY A 268 -11.88 -5.17 -6.52
CA GLY A 268 -12.98 -4.45 -5.86
C GLY A 268 -14.39 -4.91 -6.22
N GLU A 269 -14.55 -6.18 -6.60
CA GLU A 269 -15.84 -6.80 -6.84
C GLU A 269 -16.60 -7.03 -5.53
N ALA A 270 -17.92 -6.80 -5.56
CA ALA A 270 -18.75 -7.03 -4.41
C ALA A 270 -18.95 -8.53 -4.17
N TYR A 271 -19.02 -8.94 -2.89
CA TYR A 271 -19.26 -10.34 -2.52
C TYR A 271 -20.44 -10.99 -3.27
N SER A 272 -21.53 -10.25 -3.51
CA SER A 272 -22.72 -10.78 -4.19
C SER A 272 -22.54 -11.09 -5.68
N SER A 273 -21.50 -10.58 -6.34
CA SER A 273 -21.24 -10.83 -7.77
C SER A 273 -20.19 -11.93 -8.01
N LEU A 274 -19.41 -12.31 -6.99
CA LEU A 274 -18.31 -13.27 -7.13
C LEU A 274 -18.76 -14.62 -7.68
N ASP A 275 -19.91 -15.13 -7.20
CA ASP A 275 -20.55 -16.36 -7.68
C ASP A 275 -20.64 -16.43 -9.22
N ASP A 276 -21.30 -15.44 -9.83
CA ASP A 276 -21.55 -15.41 -11.27
C ASP A 276 -20.25 -15.24 -12.06
N ILE A 277 -19.31 -14.46 -11.52
CA ILE A 277 -17.99 -14.20 -12.10
C ILE A 277 -17.15 -15.48 -12.13
N ILE A 278 -17.15 -16.25 -11.04
CA ILE A 278 -16.41 -17.51 -10.93
C ILE A 278 -17.07 -18.58 -11.80
N ASP A 279 -18.40 -18.70 -11.77
CA ASP A 279 -19.16 -19.69 -12.53
C ASP A 279 -18.96 -19.53 -14.06
N ALA A 280 -18.77 -18.31 -14.54
CA ALA A 280 -18.47 -18.04 -15.94
C ALA A 280 -17.17 -18.71 -16.44
N ARG A 281 -16.23 -18.99 -15.52
CA ARG A 281 -14.93 -19.60 -15.83
C ARG A 281 -14.92 -21.09 -15.51
N THR A 282 -15.40 -21.48 -14.33
CA THR A 282 -15.44 -22.89 -13.92
C THR A 282 -16.33 -23.73 -14.84
N SER A 283 -17.42 -23.17 -15.37
CA SER A 283 -18.31 -23.87 -16.32
C SER A 283 -17.67 -24.19 -17.67
N VAL A 284 -16.61 -23.48 -18.06
CA VAL A 284 -15.89 -23.71 -19.33
C VAL A 284 -14.54 -24.39 -19.14
N ALA A 285 -14.02 -24.49 -17.90
CA ALA A 285 -12.71 -25.06 -17.58
C ALA A 285 -12.60 -26.59 -17.75
N ASN A 286 -13.72 -27.28 -18.05
CA ASN A 286 -13.74 -28.72 -18.34
C ASN A 286 -13.07 -29.59 -17.24
N GLY A 287 -13.23 -29.19 -15.99
CA GLY A 287 -12.68 -29.90 -14.82
C GLY A 287 -11.22 -29.59 -14.49
N LYS A 288 -10.56 -28.71 -15.25
CA LYS A 288 -9.25 -28.16 -14.87
C LYS A 288 -9.39 -27.13 -13.74
N PRO A 289 -8.38 -26.97 -12.88
CA PRO A 289 -8.38 -25.95 -11.83
C PRO A 289 -8.53 -24.55 -12.41
N VAL A 290 -9.23 -23.69 -11.68
CA VAL A 290 -9.36 -22.26 -11.99
C VAL A 290 -8.79 -21.48 -10.81
N SER A 291 -7.78 -20.66 -11.07
CA SER A 291 -6.99 -19.92 -10.09
C SER A 291 -7.28 -18.42 -10.20
N MET A 292 -7.47 -17.74 -9.07
CA MET A 292 -7.49 -16.28 -9.04
C MET A 292 -6.06 -15.78 -8.76
N THR A 293 -5.30 -15.56 -9.82
CA THR A 293 -3.85 -15.30 -9.75
C THR A 293 -3.51 -13.84 -9.47
N GLU A 294 -4.52 -12.96 -9.41
CA GLU A 294 -4.35 -11.58 -8.97
C GLU A 294 -5.69 -11.03 -8.45
N PHE A 295 -5.69 -10.50 -7.23
CA PHE A 295 -6.83 -9.73 -6.74
C PHE A 295 -6.45 -8.69 -5.70
N GLY A 296 -7.25 -7.62 -5.63
CA GLY A 296 -6.97 -6.50 -4.75
C GLY A 296 -8.15 -5.55 -4.59
N TRP A 297 -7.92 -4.49 -3.82
CA TRP A 297 -8.90 -3.45 -3.58
C TRP A 297 -9.00 -2.51 -4.78
N ALA A 298 -10.20 -1.99 -5.08
CA ALA A 298 -10.37 -0.92 -6.06
C ALA A 298 -10.10 0.48 -5.48
N SER A 299 -10.20 0.64 -4.15
CA SER A 299 -9.88 1.88 -3.42
C SER A 299 -9.61 1.57 -1.93
N PRO A 300 -8.68 2.25 -1.25
CA PRO A 300 -8.47 2.19 0.21
C PRO A 300 -9.70 2.55 1.07
N GLU A 301 -10.68 3.23 0.48
CA GLU A 301 -11.92 3.64 1.16
C GLU A 301 -13.04 2.60 0.99
N ALA A 302 -12.79 1.54 0.21
CA ALA A 302 -13.78 0.52 -0.07
C ALA A 302 -14.16 -0.25 1.21
N SER A 303 -15.41 -0.69 1.29
CA SER A 303 -15.87 -1.48 2.42
C SER A 303 -15.11 -2.80 2.47
N VAL A 304 -14.39 -3.03 3.57
CA VAL A 304 -13.69 -4.29 3.86
C VAL A 304 -14.67 -5.47 3.88
N TRP A 305 -15.91 -5.25 4.34
CA TRP A 305 -16.94 -6.28 4.31
C TRP A 305 -17.41 -6.60 2.87
N GLU A 306 -17.61 -5.60 2.02
CA GLU A 306 -18.13 -5.84 0.66
C GLU A 306 -17.04 -6.26 -0.34
N THR A 307 -15.79 -5.84 -0.14
CA THR A 307 -14.68 -6.00 -1.12
C THR A 307 -13.33 -6.46 -0.53
N GLY A 308 -13.29 -6.83 0.75
CA GLY A 308 -12.04 -7.21 1.44
C GLY A 308 -11.55 -8.64 1.15
N TYR A 309 -10.31 -8.92 1.52
CA TYR A 309 -9.61 -10.16 1.15
C TYR A 309 -10.28 -11.43 1.68
N ALA A 310 -10.79 -11.38 2.91
CA ALA A 310 -11.42 -12.54 3.54
C ALA A 310 -12.68 -12.98 2.77
N ASN A 311 -13.39 -12.03 2.16
CA ASN A 311 -14.61 -12.32 1.42
C ASN A 311 -14.33 -13.10 0.14
N TYR A 312 -13.30 -12.67 -0.59
CA TYR A 312 -12.85 -13.29 -1.82
C TYR A 312 -12.40 -14.71 -1.52
N VAL A 313 -11.58 -14.89 -0.47
CA VAL A 313 -11.10 -16.20 -0.06
C VAL A 313 -12.25 -17.12 0.36
N ILE A 314 -13.20 -16.64 1.17
CA ILE A 314 -14.35 -17.45 1.62
C ILE A 314 -15.20 -17.90 0.43
N ASP A 315 -15.58 -16.98 -0.45
CA ASP A 315 -16.48 -17.28 -1.56
C ASP A 315 -15.82 -18.20 -2.59
N SER A 316 -14.62 -17.81 -3.02
CA SER A 316 -13.90 -18.51 -4.07
C SER A 316 -13.48 -19.93 -3.64
N ALA A 317 -13.05 -20.12 -2.38
CA ALA A 317 -12.77 -21.45 -1.86
C ALA A 317 -14.02 -22.35 -1.85
N ASN A 318 -15.18 -21.80 -1.43
CA ASN A 318 -16.47 -22.50 -1.46
C ASN A 318 -16.98 -22.79 -2.89
N LYS A 319 -16.45 -22.10 -3.90
CA LYS A 319 -16.74 -22.30 -5.33
C LYS A 319 -15.70 -23.16 -6.07
N GLY A 320 -14.69 -23.66 -5.37
CA GLY A 320 -13.68 -24.53 -5.99
C GLY A 320 -12.61 -23.78 -6.77
N VAL A 321 -12.40 -22.48 -6.50
CA VAL A 321 -11.21 -21.77 -6.99
C VAL A 321 -9.98 -22.33 -6.29
N HIS A 322 -8.94 -22.60 -7.07
CA HIS A 322 -7.77 -23.38 -6.67
C HIS A 322 -6.77 -22.60 -5.79
N THR A 323 -6.68 -21.29 -5.97
CA THR A 323 -5.80 -20.39 -5.19
C THR A 323 -6.25 -18.93 -5.33
N ASN A 324 -5.84 -18.07 -4.39
CA ASN A 324 -6.10 -16.63 -4.41
C ASN A 324 -4.81 -15.85 -4.13
N LEU A 325 -4.35 -15.02 -5.06
CA LEU A 325 -3.07 -14.30 -4.93
C LEU A 325 -3.26 -12.78 -4.83
N VAL A 326 -2.92 -12.22 -3.66
CA VAL A 326 -3.10 -10.79 -3.36
C VAL A 326 -2.12 -9.93 -4.17
N TRP A 327 -2.64 -8.88 -4.82
CA TRP A 327 -1.85 -7.79 -5.40
C TRP A 327 -1.63 -6.69 -4.36
N GLN A 328 -0.40 -6.36 -3.93
CA GLN A 328 0.87 -7.07 -4.14
C GLN A 328 1.69 -7.11 -2.85
N LEU A 329 2.72 -7.97 -2.81
CA LEU A 329 3.58 -8.17 -1.64
C LEU A 329 4.21 -6.87 -1.16
N ASN A 330 4.97 -6.19 -2.02
CA ASN A 330 5.60 -4.92 -1.68
C ASN A 330 5.72 -3.97 -2.86
N GLY A 331 5.66 -2.67 -2.58
CA GLY A 331 5.96 -1.62 -3.53
C GLY A 331 7.45 -1.57 -3.90
N VAL A 332 7.73 -1.19 -5.14
CA VAL A 332 9.08 -1.01 -5.71
C VAL A 332 9.14 0.21 -6.62
N MET A 333 10.34 0.74 -6.85
CA MET A 333 10.61 1.77 -7.86
C MET A 333 11.36 1.15 -9.04
N THR A 334 10.81 1.34 -10.24
CA THR A 334 11.36 0.86 -11.52
C THR A 334 11.36 2.03 -12.52
N ASP A 335 12.32 2.08 -13.45
CA ASP A 335 12.41 3.12 -14.50
C ASP A 335 12.23 2.54 -15.93
N ASP A 336 12.54 1.26 -16.14
CA ASP A 336 12.30 0.49 -17.38
C ASP A 336 11.76 -0.89 -16.99
N PRO A 337 10.64 -1.38 -17.54
CA PRO A 337 9.71 -0.76 -18.49
C PRO A 337 8.49 -0.12 -17.82
N ARG A 338 8.51 0.06 -16.50
CA ARG A 338 7.43 0.67 -15.71
C ARG A 338 8.01 1.54 -14.60
N GLY A 339 7.11 2.17 -13.82
CA GLY A 339 7.40 3.23 -12.84
C GLY A 339 7.38 2.77 -11.38
N ASP A 340 6.96 3.70 -10.51
CA ASP A 340 6.77 3.54 -9.06
C ASP A 340 5.46 2.79 -8.75
N THR A 341 5.54 1.69 -8.01
CA THR A 341 4.38 0.85 -7.60
C THR A 341 4.04 0.99 -6.12
N ASN A 342 4.67 1.92 -5.39
CA ASN A 342 4.39 2.19 -3.99
C ASN A 342 3.04 2.92 -3.83
N GLY A 343 2.24 2.50 -2.85
CA GLY A 343 0.91 3.02 -2.52
C GLY A 343 0.12 2.11 -1.58
N ASP A 344 -1.10 2.55 -1.23
CA ASP A 344 -1.92 1.96 -0.17
C ASP A 344 -2.45 0.53 -0.43
N TYR A 345 -2.31 0.03 -1.67
CA TYR A 345 -2.77 -1.31 -2.08
C TYR A 345 -1.73 -2.42 -1.88
N ASN A 346 -0.46 -2.08 -1.65
CA ASN A 346 0.59 -3.07 -1.35
C ASN A 346 0.47 -3.56 0.08
N LEU A 347 0.97 -4.74 0.44
CA LEU A 347 1.07 -5.08 1.87
C LEU A 347 2.07 -4.15 2.59
N TRP A 348 3.15 -3.76 1.93
CA TRP A 348 3.98 -2.63 2.36
C TRP A 348 4.63 -1.93 1.18
N ASP A 349 5.00 -0.67 1.35
CA ASP A 349 5.84 0.03 0.38
C ASP A 349 7.31 -0.32 0.56
N SER A 350 8.13 0.03 -0.43
CA SER A 350 9.58 -0.12 -0.38
C SER A 350 10.12 0.41 0.93
N VAL A 351 10.83 -0.44 1.68
CA VAL A 351 11.23 -0.19 3.07
C VAL A 351 12.05 1.11 3.24
N ILE A 352 12.73 1.58 2.19
CA ILE A 352 13.43 2.87 2.21
C ILE A 352 12.51 4.10 2.31
N LEU A 353 11.21 3.93 2.08
CA LEU A 353 10.18 4.94 2.28
C LEU A 353 9.54 4.88 3.68
N GLY A 354 9.88 3.88 4.50
CA GLY A 354 9.38 3.71 5.86
C GLY A 354 9.17 2.23 6.23
N LEU A 355 9.20 1.96 7.54
CA LEU A 355 8.94 0.62 8.08
C LEU A 355 7.46 0.36 8.41
N GLU A 356 6.56 1.33 8.24
CA GLU A 356 5.15 1.08 8.50
C GLU A 356 4.54 0.34 7.29
N PRO A 357 3.97 -0.87 7.47
CA PRO A 357 3.24 -1.56 6.41
C PRO A 357 1.90 -0.86 6.14
N SER A 358 1.21 -1.21 5.05
CA SER A 358 -0.12 -0.67 4.81
C SER A 358 -1.19 -1.40 5.66
N PRO A 359 -2.42 -0.88 5.74
CA PRO A 359 -3.56 -1.62 6.30
C PRO A 359 -3.80 -3.00 5.65
N ALA A 360 -3.47 -3.17 4.36
CA ALA A 360 -3.64 -4.42 3.64
C ALA A 360 -2.79 -5.56 4.23
N PHE A 361 -1.64 -5.26 4.83
CA PHE A 361 -0.82 -6.25 5.53
C PHE A 361 -1.58 -6.96 6.65
N TYR A 362 -2.30 -6.20 7.47
CA TYR A 362 -3.03 -6.73 8.62
C TYR A 362 -4.29 -7.48 8.22
N GLU A 363 -4.87 -7.12 7.08
CA GLU A 363 -6.05 -7.79 6.54
C GLU A 363 -5.69 -9.11 5.81
N ALA A 364 -4.73 -9.07 4.89
CA ALA A 364 -4.29 -10.25 4.16
C ALA A 364 -3.46 -11.20 5.03
N GLY A 365 -2.72 -10.68 6.01
CA GLY A 365 -1.71 -11.42 6.76
C GLY A 365 -2.22 -12.65 7.51
N PRO A 366 -3.33 -12.58 8.29
CA PRO A 366 -3.91 -13.77 8.90
C PRO A 366 -4.34 -14.83 7.89
N LEU A 367 -4.81 -14.42 6.70
CA LEU A 367 -5.22 -15.32 5.63
C LEU A 367 -3.99 -16.02 5.02
N LEU A 368 -2.97 -15.25 4.65
CA LEU A 368 -1.70 -15.74 4.14
C LEU A 368 -1.06 -16.73 5.11
N ARG A 369 -1.05 -16.40 6.40
CA ARG A 369 -0.35 -17.18 7.43
C ARG A 369 -1.08 -18.48 7.78
N TYR A 370 -2.36 -18.40 8.08
CA TYR A 370 -3.08 -19.49 8.76
C TYR A 370 -4.02 -20.31 7.86
N ILE A 371 -4.31 -19.87 6.63
CA ILE A 371 -5.00 -20.72 5.66
C ILE A 371 -3.98 -21.74 5.12
N PRO A 372 -4.24 -23.04 5.31
CA PRO A 372 -3.24 -24.06 5.02
C PRO A 372 -3.04 -24.27 3.52
N ALA A 373 -1.79 -24.56 3.14
CA ALA A 373 -1.45 -24.97 1.77
C ALA A 373 -1.97 -26.39 1.47
N HIS A 374 -2.24 -26.67 0.19
CA HIS A 374 -2.69 -27.97 -0.30
C HIS A 374 -3.77 -28.61 0.57
N SER A 375 -4.82 -27.84 0.84
CA SER A 375 -5.88 -28.23 1.77
C SER A 375 -7.17 -28.61 1.05
N SER A 376 -7.90 -29.56 1.62
CA SER A 376 -9.25 -29.84 1.16
C SER A 376 -10.23 -28.81 1.71
N VAL A 377 -11.17 -28.34 0.88
CA VAL A 377 -12.23 -27.40 1.27
C VAL A 377 -13.55 -28.14 1.46
N TYR A 378 -14.27 -27.82 2.54
CA TYR A 378 -15.56 -28.45 2.90
C TYR A 378 -16.69 -27.43 2.91
N ALA A 379 -17.87 -27.87 2.51
CA ALA A 379 -19.06 -27.03 2.47
C ALA A 379 -19.43 -26.50 3.86
N THR A 380 -19.88 -25.25 3.90
CA THR A 380 -20.35 -24.56 5.10
C THR A 380 -21.77 -24.04 4.94
N GLU A 381 -22.52 -24.02 6.03
CA GLU A 381 -23.83 -23.34 6.13
C GLU A 381 -23.76 -22.31 7.26
N VAL A 382 -24.18 -21.07 6.99
CA VAL A 382 -24.16 -19.97 7.97
C VAL A 382 -25.58 -19.47 8.21
N SER A 383 -25.98 -19.36 9.47
CA SER A 383 -27.37 -19.03 9.85
C SER A 383 -27.74 -17.54 9.75
N SER A 384 -26.79 -16.67 9.42
CA SER A 384 -26.94 -15.22 9.45
C SER A 384 -26.35 -14.59 8.18
N PRO A 385 -27.00 -13.58 7.58
CA PRO A 385 -26.42 -12.81 6.47
C PRO A 385 -25.26 -11.89 6.90
N ASP A 386 -25.11 -11.64 8.21
CA ASP A 386 -24.05 -10.81 8.78
C ASP A 386 -22.78 -11.62 9.10
N ALA A 387 -22.69 -12.84 8.57
CA ALA A 387 -21.53 -13.70 8.69
C ALA A 387 -21.37 -14.58 7.45
N ARG A 388 -20.13 -14.92 7.14
CA ARG A 388 -19.76 -15.87 6.08
C ARG A 388 -18.61 -16.74 6.56
N ALA A 389 -18.47 -17.94 6.00
CA ALA A 389 -17.45 -18.88 6.45
C ALA A 389 -17.05 -19.89 5.38
N THR A 390 -15.82 -20.41 5.51
CA THR A 390 -15.34 -21.58 4.79
C THR A 390 -14.47 -22.44 5.72
N ALA A 391 -14.25 -23.70 5.35
CA ALA A 391 -13.51 -24.65 6.17
C ALA A 391 -12.50 -25.45 5.37
N PHE A 392 -11.28 -25.54 5.90
CA PHE A 392 -10.14 -26.20 5.30
C PHE A 392 -9.70 -27.36 6.18
N ARG A 393 -9.13 -28.39 5.56
CA ARG A 393 -8.42 -29.48 6.23
C ARG A 393 -7.12 -29.75 5.50
N ASP A 394 -6.00 -29.62 6.20
CA ASP A 394 -4.68 -29.83 5.63
C ASP A 394 -4.33 -31.33 5.46
N GLY A 395 -3.15 -31.58 4.90
CA GLY A 395 -2.62 -32.94 4.69
C GLY A 395 -2.35 -33.72 5.98
N ASP A 396 -2.11 -33.03 7.10
CA ASP A 396 -1.95 -33.63 8.43
C ASP A 396 -3.29 -33.95 9.10
N GLY A 397 -4.39 -33.43 8.52
CA GLY A 397 -5.75 -33.63 8.96
C GLY A 397 -6.24 -32.64 10.02
N GLU A 398 -5.49 -31.57 10.24
CA GLU A 398 -5.86 -30.45 11.09
C GLU A 398 -6.84 -29.54 10.35
N TRP A 399 -7.78 -28.97 11.11
CA TRP A 399 -8.85 -28.14 10.57
C TRP A 399 -8.62 -26.66 10.83
N THR A 400 -8.95 -25.86 9.82
CA THR A 400 -9.04 -24.40 9.91
C THR A 400 -10.43 -23.96 9.44
N VAL A 401 -11.11 -23.12 10.23
CA VAL A 401 -12.39 -22.50 9.86
C VAL A 401 -12.18 -21.00 9.81
N LEU A 402 -12.34 -20.42 8.63
CA LEU A 402 -12.32 -18.97 8.42
C LEU A 402 -13.76 -18.47 8.53
N VAL A 403 -13.99 -17.49 9.40
CA VAL A 403 -15.29 -16.82 9.58
C VAL A 403 -15.07 -15.32 9.50
N GLU A 404 -15.94 -14.61 8.82
CA GLU A 404 -15.96 -13.16 8.81
C GLU A 404 -17.32 -12.67 9.24
N THR A 405 -17.36 -11.63 10.08
CA THR A 405 -18.60 -11.07 10.61
C THR A 405 -18.68 -9.57 10.35
N LYS A 406 -19.85 -9.13 9.91
CA LYS A 406 -20.16 -7.71 9.69
C LYS A 406 -20.16 -6.92 11.01
N ASP A 407 -19.91 -5.63 10.95
CA ASP A 407 -20.04 -4.70 12.07
C ASP A 407 -21.52 -4.50 12.50
N GLY A 408 -21.73 -3.74 13.58
CA GLY A 408 -23.04 -3.22 14.03
C GLY A 408 -23.67 -3.92 15.24
N THR A 409 -23.36 -5.19 15.51
CA THR A 409 -23.86 -5.88 16.73
C THR A 409 -22.94 -7.02 17.15
N ALA A 410 -22.70 -7.15 18.45
CA ALA A 410 -21.92 -8.25 19.02
C ALA A 410 -22.56 -9.63 18.76
N LYS A 411 -21.72 -10.63 18.47
CA LYS A 411 -22.16 -11.95 17.99
C LYS A 411 -21.64 -13.09 18.87
N ASP A 412 -22.49 -14.08 19.12
CA ASP A 412 -22.09 -15.38 19.65
C ASP A 412 -21.92 -16.36 18.47
N VAL A 413 -20.70 -16.55 17.99
CA VAL A 413 -20.39 -17.41 16.83
C VAL A 413 -20.19 -18.86 17.28
N THR A 414 -21.08 -19.75 16.86
CA THR A 414 -21.00 -21.19 17.17
C THR A 414 -20.61 -21.99 15.94
N VAL A 415 -19.42 -22.57 15.95
CA VAL A 415 -18.96 -23.49 14.90
C VAL A 415 -19.35 -24.93 15.30
N ARG A 416 -20.01 -25.64 14.38
CA ARG A 416 -20.49 -27.01 14.55
C ARG A 416 -19.95 -27.90 13.43
N PHE A 417 -19.58 -29.13 13.77
CA PHE A 417 -19.10 -30.11 12.81
C PHE A 417 -20.10 -31.26 12.70
N ASP A 418 -20.55 -31.56 11.49
CA ASP A 418 -21.33 -32.76 11.18
C ASP A 418 -20.71 -33.54 10.02
N GLY A 419 -21.31 -34.67 9.62
CA GLY A 419 -20.77 -35.53 8.59
C GLY A 419 -19.70 -36.52 9.06
N GLU A 420 -19.04 -37.17 8.10
CA GLU A 420 -18.20 -38.35 8.34
C GLU A 420 -16.97 -38.05 9.20
N LYS A 421 -16.32 -36.90 9.00
CA LYS A 421 -15.09 -36.49 9.69
C LYS A 421 -15.37 -35.60 10.91
N ALA A 422 -16.62 -35.42 11.34
CA ALA A 422 -16.98 -34.57 12.48
C ALA A 422 -16.27 -34.95 13.77
N ARG A 423 -16.04 -36.26 13.97
CA ARG A 423 -15.29 -36.77 15.12
C ARG A 423 -13.82 -36.39 15.08
N GLU A 424 -13.24 -36.20 13.91
CA GLU A 424 -11.84 -35.75 13.74
C GLU A 424 -11.73 -34.26 14.01
N ALA A 425 -12.57 -33.44 13.36
CA ALA A 425 -12.65 -32.00 13.62
C ALA A 425 -12.93 -31.67 15.09
N SER A 426 -13.65 -32.56 15.80
CA SER A 426 -13.92 -32.40 17.23
C SER A 426 -12.76 -32.74 18.16
N LYS A 427 -11.61 -33.22 17.66
CA LYS A 427 -10.46 -33.60 18.49
C LYS A 427 -9.53 -32.41 18.66
N GLY A 428 -9.53 -31.81 19.84
CA GLY A 428 -8.49 -30.87 20.23
C GLY A 428 -9.04 -29.51 20.61
N THR A 429 -8.22 -28.49 20.38
CA THR A 429 -8.51 -27.11 20.70
C THR A 429 -8.19 -26.28 19.46
N TYR A 430 -9.06 -25.34 19.14
CA TYR A 430 -8.82 -24.37 18.07
C TYR A 430 -8.15 -23.14 18.67
N THR A 431 -6.98 -22.77 18.17
CA THR A 431 -6.39 -21.46 18.33
C THR A 431 -7.30 -20.43 17.68
N ARG A 432 -7.57 -19.33 18.39
CA ARG A 432 -8.37 -18.21 17.89
C ARG A 432 -7.46 -17.07 17.48
N ILE A 433 -7.51 -16.69 16.21
CA ILE A 433 -6.94 -15.45 15.68
C ILE A 433 -8.11 -14.55 15.29
N ALA A 434 -8.12 -13.31 15.75
CA ALA A 434 -9.17 -12.35 15.45
C ALA A 434 -8.53 -11.04 15.02
N LYS A 435 -8.92 -10.55 13.84
CA LYS A 435 -8.57 -9.24 13.32
C LYS A 435 -9.82 -8.39 13.26
N THR A 436 -9.79 -7.24 13.91
CA THR A 436 -10.79 -6.19 13.79
C THR A 436 -10.22 -5.02 12.98
N ASP A 437 -11.06 -4.08 12.58
CA ASP A 437 -10.56 -2.88 11.89
C ASP A 437 -9.72 -1.97 12.79
N ALA A 438 -9.85 -2.10 14.12
CA ALA A 438 -8.97 -1.43 15.07
C ALA A 438 -7.55 -2.02 15.11
N ASP A 439 -7.34 -3.24 14.60
CA ASP A 439 -6.03 -3.88 14.52
C ASP A 439 -5.24 -3.47 13.26
N ALA A 440 -5.87 -2.71 12.34
CA ALA A 440 -5.24 -2.22 11.12
C ALA A 440 -4.51 -0.88 11.33
N VAL A 441 -3.79 -0.74 12.44
CA VAL A 441 -2.96 0.45 12.73
C VAL A 441 -1.52 0.14 12.36
N PRO A 442 -0.99 0.73 11.26
CA PRO A 442 0.39 0.57 10.86
C PRO A 442 1.38 0.89 11.99
N GLU A 443 2.30 -0.03 12.23
CA GLU A 443 3.42 0.18 13.13
C GLU A 443 4.67 -0.56 12.63
N GLN A 444 5.84 -0.06 13.01
CA GLN A 444 7.11 -0.45 12.41
C GLN A 444 7.49 -1.92 12.63
N ASN A 445 6.97 -2.60 13.67
CA ASN A 445 7.25 -4.03 13.85
C ASN A 445 6.48 -4.92 12.86
N ALA A 446 5.44 -4.41 12.20
CA ALA A 446 4.61 -5.18 11.27
C ALA A 446 4.13 -6.53 11.86
N LEU A 447 3.62 -6.51 13.09
CA LEU A 447 3.13 -7.72 13.77
C LEU A 447 1.71 -8.08 13.32
N LEU A 448 1.47 -9.35 13.03
CA LEU A 448 0.12 -9.86 12.81
C LEU A 448 -0.63 -10.01 14.14
N PRO A 449 -1.98 -10.02 14.12
CA PRO A 449 -2.78 -10.26 15.31
C PRO A 449 -2.32 -11.49 16.09
N ALA A 450 -2.02 -11.27 17.38
CA ALA A 450 -1.64 -12.33 18.30
C ALA A 450 -2.79 -13.31 18.51
N SER A 451 -2.48 -14.49 19.06
CA SER A 451 -3.54 -15.41 19.48
C SER A 451 -4.39 -14.79 20.57
N SER A 452 -5.68 -14.64 20.29
CA SER A 452 -6.65 -14.06 21.20
C SER A 452 -7.26 -15.10 22.15
N GLY A 453 -6.94 -16.39 21.99
CA GLY A 453 -7.40 -17.43 22.90
C GLY A 453 -7.46 -18.81 22.26
N SER A 454 -8.16 -19.72 22.94
CA SER A 454 -8.33 -21.09 22.46
C SER A 454 -9.71 -21.65 22.81
N LEU A 455 -10.31 -22.36 21.87
CA LEU A 455 -11.69 -22.84 21.94
C LEU A 455 -11.71 -24.38 21.90
N LYS A 456 -12.30 -24.99 22.94
CA LYS A 456 -12.42 -26.45 23.03
C LYS A 456 -13.74 -26.93 22.47
N VAL A 457 -13.68 -27.88 21.54
CA VAL A 457 -14.88 -28.51 21.00
C VAL A 457 -15.56 -29.37 22.08
N LYS A 458 -16.85 -29.15 22.29
CA LYS A 458 -17.71 -29.93 23.19
C LYS A 458 -18.95 -30.38 22.44
N LYS A 459 -19.17 -31.70 22.39
CA LYS A 459 -20.31 -32.31 21.69
C LYS A 459 -20.41 -31.88 20.20
N GLY A 460 -19.27 -31.80 19.51
CA GLY A 460 -19.23 -31.45 18.09
C GLY A 460 -19.29 -29.96 17.78
N ALA A 461 -19.24 -29.08 18.78
CA ALA A 461 -19.28 -27.64 18.56
C ALA A 461 -18.44 -26.85 19.58
N PHE A 462 -18.07 -25.63 19.24
CA PHE A 462 -17.61 -24.61 20.17
C PHE A 462 -18.31 -23.28 19.89
N THR A 463 -18.36 -22.39 20.88
CA THR A 463 -18.93 -21.05 20.72
C THR A 463 -17.90 -20.01 21.15
N ASP A 464 -17.58 -19.10 20.25
CA ASP A 464 -16.89 -17.85 20.55
C ASP A 464 -17.92 -16.80 21.00
N ARG A 465 -17.63 -16.15 22.13
CA ARG A 465 -18.48 -15.09 22.75
C ARG A 465 -17.74 -13.76 22.85
N GLU A 466 -16.58 -13.67 22.21
CA GLU A 466 -15.70 -12.51 22.25
C GLU A 466 -15.76 -11.72 20.94
N VAL A 467 -16.69 -12.05 20.04
CA VAL A 467 -16.93 -11.28 18.80
C VAL A 467 -17.77 -10.05 19.14
N THR A 468 -17.16 -8.88 19.00
CA THR A 468 -17.77 -7.59 19.32
C THR A 468 -18.68 -7.10 18.18
N ASP A 469 -19.15 -5.87 18.29
CA ASP A 469 -19.89 -5.15 17.25
C ASP A 469 -19.01 -4.60 16.12
N ALA A 470 -17.69 -4.82 16.17
CA ALA A 470 -16.79 -4.48 15.08
C ALA A 470 -16.83 -5.52 13.96
N HIS A 471 -16.54 -5.07 12.73
CA HIS A 471 -16.21 -5.98 11.65
C HIS A 471 -14.98 -6.81 12.08
N THR A 472 -15.08 -8.14 11.92
CA THR A 472 -14.07 -9.07 12.45
C THR A 472 -13.83 -10.22 11.49
N GLN A 473 -12.55 -10.45 11.17
CA GLN A 473 -12.06 -11.65 10.50
C GLN A 473 -11.52 -12.63 11.56
N LEU A 474 -12.00 -13.86 11.54
CA LEU A 474 -11.75 -14.89 12.55
C LEU A 474 -11.14 -16.12 11.89
N VAL A 475 -9.96 -16.52 12.33
CA VAL A 475 -9.37 -17.81 11.98
C VAL A 475 -9.39 -18.70 13.22
N TYR A 476 -10.16 -19.78 13.13
CA TYR A 476 -10.13 -20.87 14.10
C TYR A 476 -9.31 -22.00 13.51
N THR A 477 -8.10 -22.22 14.00
CA THR A 477 -7.23 -23.28 13.48
C THR A 477 -6.76 -24.22 14.57
N GLN A 478 -6.64 -25.50 14.28
CA GLN A 478 -6.01 -26.46 15.19
C GLN A 478 -4.48 -26.37 15.17
N ALA A 479 -3.90 -25.64 14.20
CA ALA A 479 -2.49 -25.29 14.21
C ALA A 479 -2.15 -24.46 15.47
N ALA A 480 -0.91 -24.61 15.94
CA ALA A 480 -0.40 -23.78 17.03
C ALA A 480 -0.32 -22.32 16.59
N ALA A 481 -0.56 -21.39 17.52
CA ALA A 481 -0.22 -19.99 17.30
C ALA A 481 1.27 -19.89 16.96
N GLU A 482 1.59 -19.18 15.89
CA GLU A 482 2.97 -19.03 15.49
C GLU A 482 3.61 -17.84 16.20
N THR A 483 4.83 -18.04 16.68
CA THR A 483 5.56 -17.03 17.44
C THR A 483 5.99 -15.85 16.55
N GLN A 484 5.91 -14.64 17.09
CA GLN A 484 6.47 -13.43 16.47
C GLN A 484 7.44 -12.74 17.45
N VAL A 485 8.35 -11.91 16.94
CA VAL A 485 9.31 -11.15 17.76
C VAL A 485 8.99 -9.67 17.62
N ALA A 486 8.77 -8.99 18.73
CA ALA A 486 8.54 -7.54 18.76
C ALA A 486 9.78 -6.84 19.30
N LEU A 487 10.32 -5.88 18.56
CA LEU A 487 11.40 -5.00 18.99
C LEU A 487 10.83 -3.85 19.83
N ASP A 488 11.62 -3.36 20.79
CA ASP A 488 11.24 -2.18 21.57
C ASP A 488 11.20 -0.91 20.69
N ASP A 489 12.08 -0.85 19.68
CA ASP A 489 12.18 0.22 18.69
C ASP A 489 12.81 -0.35 17.40
N PRO A 490 12.05 -0.61 16.32
CA PRO A 490 12.57 -1.26 15.11
C PRO A 490 13.65 -0.49 14.36
N GLN A 491 13.73 0.84 14.54
CA GLN A 491 14.69 1.69 13.84
C GLN A 491 15.33 2.72 14.78
N ILE A 492 16.63 2.57 15.01
CA ILE A 492 17.39 3.47 15.88
C ILE A 492 18.57 4.12 15.16
N GLU A 493 19.01 5.26 15.67
CA GLU A 493 20.26 5.90 15.25
C GLU A 493 21.35 5.72 16.32
N VAL A 494 22.57 5.34 15.90
CA VAL A 494 23.72 5.16 16.80
C VAL A 494 24.98 5.76 16.17
N VAL A 495 25.65 6.64 16.90
CA VAL A 495 26.95 7.18 16.48
C VAL A 495 28.01 6.07 16.45
N GLY A 496 28.84 6.03 15.42
CA GLY A 496 29.91 5.04 15.24
C GLY A 496 30.80 4.91 16.48
N GLY A 497 31.18 3.66 16.80
CA GLY A 497 31.95 3.32 18.01
C GLY A 497 31.17 3.39 19.33
N SER A 498 29.97 3.97 19.34
CA SER A 498 29.11 4.02 20.54
C SER A 498 28.40 2.69 20.78
N THR A 499 27.81 2.56 21.97
CA THR A 499 27.10 1.35 22.39
C THR A 499 25.69 1.69 22.85
N THR A 500 24.71 0.86 22.47
CA THR A 500 23.31 0.96 22.89
C THR A 500 22.78 -0.39 23.36
N ARG A 501 21.64 -0.39 24.06
CA ARG A 501 20.94 -1.61 24.48
C ARG A 501 19.69 -1.79 23.63
N LEU A 502 19.67 -2.88 22.87
CA LEU A 502 18.52 -3.33 22.12
C LEU A 502 17.59 -4.15 23.03
N GLY A 503 16.29 -4.07 22.73
CA GLY A 503 15.24 -4.79 23.43
C GLY A 503 14.31 -5.47 22.45
N ALA A 504 13.85 -6.65 22.83
CA ALA A 504 12.89 -7.43 22.08
C ALA A 504 12.10 -8.34 23.02
N SER A 505 10.86 -8.64 22.65
CA SER A 505 9.97 -9.55 23.34
C SER A 505 9.37 -10.56 22.36
N ILE A 506 8.86 -11.67 22.90
CA ILE A 506 8.21 -12.71 22.11
C ILE A 506 6.70 -12.54 22.23
N VAL A 507 6.01 -12.49 21.09
CA VAL A 507 4.56 -12.52 20.99
C VAL A 507 4.09 -13.98 20.96
N ASP A 508 2.95 -14.27 21.61
CA ASP A 508 2.35 -15.62 21.69
C ASP A 508 3.24 -16.72 22.28
N GLY A 509 4.30 -16.32 23.00
CA GLY A 509 5.28 -17.22 23.59
C GLY A 509 5.95 -16.64 24.83
N ASN A 510 6.88 -17.41 25.40
CA ASN A 510 7.62 -17.00 26.61
C ASN A 510 9.14 -17.23 26.48
N ALA A 511 9.62 -17.47 25.26
CA ALA A 511 11.04 -17.63 24.99
C ALA A 511 11.78 -16.29 25.09
N ASN A 512 13.11 -16.37 25.16
CA ASN A 512 13.99 -15.21 24.97
C ASN A 512 14.50 -15.19 23.53
N VAL A 513 15.07 -14.07 23.11
CA VAL A 513 15.76 -13.95 21.83
C VAL A 513 17.26 -14.28 21.91
N THR A 514 17.87 -14.51 20.76
CA THR A 514 19.32 -14.45 20.52
C THR A 514 19.61 -13.36 19.50
N TRP A 515 20.66 -12.57 19.77
CA TRP A 515 21.04 -11.45 18.93
C TRP A 515 22.22 -11.81 18.02
N SER A 516 22.16 -11.38 16.76
CA SER A 516 23.27 -11.46 15.82
C SER A 516 23.29 -10.29 14.85
N VAL A 517 24.48 -9.76 14.56
CA VAL A 517 24.67 -8.76 13.50
C VAL A 517 24.68 -9.46 12.13
N ILE A 518 24.01 -8.87 11.14
CA ILE A 518 24.07 -9.31 9.76
C ILE A 518 25.24 -8.62 9.05
N GLY A 519 26.05 -9.41 8.34
CA GLY A 519 27.30 -8.93 7.73
C GLY A 519 28.48 -8.91 8.71
N SER A 520 29.71 -8.96 8.18
CA SER A 520 30.93 -9.05 8.98
C SER A 520 31.46 -7.70 9.49
N ASP A 521 30.95 -6.59 8.97
CA ASP A 521 31.43 -5.24 9.24
C ASP A 521 30.41 -4.37 10.01
N GLY A 522 29.25 -4.94 10.40
CA GLY A 522 28.19 -4.25 11.13
C GLY A 522 28.42 -4.09 12.63
N GLY A 523 29.66 -4.15 13.13
CA GLY A 523 29.94 -4.05 14.57
C GLY A 523 29.71 -5.36 15.35
N THR A 524 29.34 -5.26 16.62
CA THR A 524 29.16 -6.43 17.49
C THR A 524 27.94 -6.33 18.40
N VAL A 525 27.28 -7.46 18.68
CA VAL A 525 26.18 -7.53 19.63
C VAL A 525 26.43 -8.63 20.66
N SER A 526 26.24 -8.30 21.94
CA SER A 526 26.35 -9.26 23.04
C SER A 526 25.10 -10.15 23.15
N PRO A 527 25.17 -11.31 23.82
CA PRO A 527 24.00 -12.16 24.07
C PRO A 527 22.86 -11.47 24.83
N SER A 528 23.16 -10.39 25.56
CA SER A 528 22.16 -9.60 26.25
C SER A 528 21.52 -8.51 25.37
N GLY A 529 21.94 -8.32 24.12
CA GLY A 529 21.41 -7.26 23.24
C GLY A 529 22.12 -5.91 23.36
N THR A 530 23.26 -5.85 24.04
CA THR A 530 24.12 -4.65 23.99
C THR A 530 24.88 -4.65 22.67
N TYR A 531 24.59 -3.67 21.80
CA TYR A 531 25.18 -3.48 20.48
C TYR A 531 26.23 -2.38 20.50
N THR A 532 27.39 -2.63 19.91
CA THR A 532 28.46 -1.65 19.68
C THR A 532 28.58 -1.41 18.18
N ALA A 533 28.30 -0.18 17.76
CA ALA A 533 28.32 0.22 16.37
C ALA A 533 29.75 0.22 15.81
N PRO A 534 29.94 -0.15 14.54
CA PRO A 534 31.24 0.00 13.87
C PRO A 534 31.59 1.48 13.72
N GLU A 535 32.88 1.75 13.53
CA GLU A 535 33.34 3.07 13.10
C GLU A 535 33.03 3.27 11.61
N VAL A 536 32.40 4.39 11.25
CA VAL A 536 32.04 4.72 9.86
C VAL A 536 32.49 6.13 9.49
N THR A 537 32.77 6.36 8.21
CA THR A 537 33.07 7.71 7.66
C THR A 537 31.86 8.32 6.96
N THR A 538 31.00 7.49 6.40
CA THR A 538 29.72 7.81 5.76
C THR A 538 28.66 7.01 6.50
N GLU A 539 27.48 7.60 6.72
CA GLU A 539 26.41 6.86 7.38
C GLU A 539 26.02 5.61 6.59
N ARG A 540 25.56 4.58 7.29
CA ARG A 540 25.02 3.35 6.69
C ARG A 540 24.08 2.67 7.65
N THR A 541 23.15 1.89 7.12
CA THR A 541 22.28 1.05 7.93
C THR A 541 22.97 -0.29 8.23
N VAL A 542 22.74 -0.81 9.43
CA VAL A 542 23.16 -2.16 9.86
C VAL A 542 21.91 -2.90 10.33
N ALA A 543 21.72 -4.12 9.82
CA ALA A 543 20.68 -5.02 10.32
C ALA A 543 21.19 -5.89 11.47
N ILE A 544 20.38 -5.98 12.53
CA ILE A 544 20.64 -6.85 13.68
C ILE A 544 19.41 -7.73 13.90
N LYS A 545 19.62 -9.04 13.88
CA LYS A 545 18.56 -10.04 14.02
C LYS A 545 18.30 -10.36 15.49
N ALA A 546 17.05 -10.29 15.92
CA ALA A 546 16.54 -10.82 17.18
C ALA A 546 15.78 -12.12 16.90
N THR A 547 16.44 -13.27 17.05
CA THR A 547 15.84 -14.59 16.72
C THR A 547 15.23 -15.25 17.95
N SER A 548 14.02 -15.79 17.82
CA SER A 548 13.40 -16.57 18.90
C SER A 548 14.20 -17.83 19.21
N ARG A 549 14.38 -18.15 20.50
CA ARG A 549 15.06 -19.39 20.93
C ARG A 549 14.19 -20.63 20.81
N SER A 550 12.87 -20.48 20.76
CA SER A 550 11.94 -21.61 20.60
C SER A 550 11.70 -21.97 19.13
N ASP A 551 11.91 -21.01 18.23
CA ASP A 551 11.74 -21.16 16.80
C ASP A 551 12.73 -20.26 16.06
N SER A 552 13.76 -20.85 15.44
CA SER A 552 14.78 -20.09 14.73
C SER A 552 14.31 -19.48 13.41
N SER A 553 13.14 -19.89 12.90
CA SER A 553 12.52 -19.27 11.73
C SER A 553 11.80 -17.96 12.07
N SER A 554 11.44 -17.75 13.34
CA SER A 554 10.80 -16.54 13.85
C SER A 554 11.84 -15.55 14.38
N TYR A 555 11.88 -14.36 13.80
CA TYR A 555 12.80 -13.30 14.19
C TYR A 555 12.28 -11.92 13.80
N ALA A 556 12.90 -10.88 14.36
CA ALA A 556 12.77 -9.51 13.91
C ALA A 556 14.12 -8.89 13.52
N VAL A 557 14.11 -7.91 12.63
CA VAL A 557 15.28 -7.18 12.13
C VAL A 557 15.25 -5.76 12.66
N GLN A 558 16.16 -5.47 13.57
CA GLN A 558 16.47 -4.12 14.01
C GLN A 558 17.30 -3.43 12.93
N GLN A 559 16.78 -2.34 12.37
CA GLN A 559 17.60 -1.41 11.59
C GLN A 559 18.31 -0.42 12.52
N VAL A 560 19.61 -0.28 12.32
CA VAL A 560 20.43 0.71 13.03
C VAL A 560 21.11 1.61 12.00
N LEU A 561 20.68 2.86 11.91
CA LEU A 561 21.42 3.88 11.18
C LEU A 561 22.68 4.25 11.97
N VAL A 562 23.85 3.88 11.44
CA VAL A 562 25.13 4.20 12.05
C VAL A 562 25.65 5.51 11.45
N THR A 563 25.72 6.57 12.26
CA THR A 563 26.22 7.88 11.84
C THR A 563 27.70 8.07 12.16
N PRO A 564 28.48 8.84 11.37
CA PRO A 564 29.89 9.07 11.65
C PRO A 564 30.11 9.77 13.00
N ALA A 565 31.09 9.29 13.77
CA ALA A 565 31.53 9.98 14.98
C ALA A 565 32.40 11.20 14.64
N HIS A 566 32.38 12.22 15.51
CA HIS A 566 33.25 13.39 15.38
C HIS A 566 34.74 12.97 15.38
N ARG A 567 35.52 13.55 14.47
CA ARG A 567 36.96 13.30 14.32
C ARG A 567 37.72 14.59 14.10
N ASP A 568 38.76 14.82 14.91
CA ASP A 568 39.63 15.99 14.76
C ASP A 568 40.20 16.08 13.33
N GLY A 569 40.03 17.23 12.69
CA GLY A 569 40.53 17.49 11.34
C GLY A 569 39.62 17.01 10.20
N VAL A 570 38.44 16.47 10.51
CA VAL A 570 37.40 16.10 9.54
C VAL A 570 36.15 16.93 9.82
N THR A 571 35.52 17.45 8.76
CA THR A 571 34.27 18.19 8.87
C THR A 571 33.13 17.23 9.27
N ASP A 572 32.29 17.65 10.22
CA ASP A 572 31.14 16.85 10.66
C ASP A 572 30.09 16.73 9.53
N ALA A 573 29.55 15.52 9.38
CA ALA A 573 28.54 15.21 8.38
C ALA A 573 27.29 16.11 8.54
N PRO A 574 26.66 16.52 7.41
CA PRO A 574 25.42 17.28 7.48
C PRO A 574 24.30 16.51 8.17
N VAL A 575 23.38 17.24 8.81
CA VAL A 575 22.15 16.70 9.40
C VAL A 575 20.95 17.33 8.68
N PHE A 576 20.03 16.49 8.19
CA PHE A 576 18.77 16.92 7.60
C PHE A 576 17.70 17.07 8.69
N SER A 577 16.83 18.07 8.55
CA SER A 577 15.77 18.33 9.53
C SER A 577 14.60 17.34 9.47
N LEU A 578 14.50 16.54 8.41
CA LEU A 578 13.41 15.58 8.18
C LEU A 578 13.98 14.16 8.02
N PRO A 579 13.38 13.14 8.66
CA PRO A 579 13.73 11.73 8.41
C PRO A 579 13.38 11.32 6.96
N ALA A 580 13.93 10.21 6.48
CA ALA A 580 13.50 9.65 5.19
C ALA A 580 12.05 9.17 5.31
N GLY A 581 11.32 9.21 4.20
CA GLY A 581 10.03 8.56 4.10
C GLY A 581 9.01 9.31 3.26
N GLN A 582 7.75 8.92 3.45
CA GLN A 582 6.61 9.52 2.76
C GLN A 582 6.04 10.70 3.54
N TYR A 583 5.64 11.72 2.80
CA TYR A 583 5.02 12.92 3.32
C TYR A 583 3.73 13.18 2.57
N ALA A 584 2.64 13.35 3.29
CA ALA A 584 1.33 13.61 2.69
C ALA A 584 1.29 14.94 1.91
N SER A 585 2.25 15.84 2.10
CA SER A 585 2.21 17.18 1.51
C SER A 585 3.61 17.79 1.35
N LEU A 586 3.69 18.96 0.71
CA LEU A 586 4.94 19.69 0.52
C LEU A 586 5.62 19.98 1.86
N GLU A 587 6.89 19.59 1.93
CA GLU A 587 7.76 19.82 3.08
C GLU A 587 9.05 20.51 2.64
N GLY A 588 9.73 21.17 3.58
CA GLY A 588 11.01 21.81 3.30
C GLY A 588 12.14 21.24 4.15
N VAL A 589 13.19 20.74 3.53
CA VAL A 589 14.36 20.20 4.23
C VAL A 589 15.36 21.32 4.50
N THR A 590 15.76 21.46 5.77
CA THR A 590 16.92 22.27 6.14
C THR A 590 18.12 21.36 6.44
N ILE A 591 19.32 21.86 6.13
CA ILE A 591 20.56 21.13 6.30
C ILE A 591 21.49 21.93 7.21
N THR A 592 22.08 21.27 8.21
CA THR A 592 23.00 21.89 9.17
C THR A 592 24.29 21.08 9.29
N SER A 593 25.37 21.70 9.74
CA SER A 593 26.60 21.03 10.19
C SER A 593 27.05 21.65 11.51
N SER A 594 27.56 20.83 12.42
CA SER A 594 28.14 21.30 13.68
C SER A 594 29.53 21.93 13.52
N THR A 595 30.18 21.77 12.36
CA THR A 595 31.48 22.38 12.09
C THR A 595 31.32 23.85 11.70
N GLU A 596 31.84 24.75 12.53
CA GLU A 596 31.78 26.19 12.30
C GLU A 596 32.46 26.59 10.97
N GLY A 597 31.76 27.34 10.14
CA GLY A 597 32.28 27.86 8.87
C GLY A 597 32.33 26.84 7.72
N ALA A 598 31.72 25.65 7.88
CA ALA A 598 31.58 24.69 6.80
C ALA A 598 30.58 25.17 5.72
N SER A 599 30.93 25.01 4.44
CA SER A 599 29.97 25.08 3.34
C SER A 599 29.33 23.70 3.11
N ILE A 600 28.03 23.68 2.81
CA ILE A 600 27.29 22.44 2.59
C ILE A 600 26.93 22.36 1.10
N HIS A 601 27.19 21.21 0.48
CA HIS A 601 26.90 20.96 -0.93
C HIS A 601 25.98 19.75 -1.07
N TYR A 602 25.02 19.80 -2.01
CA TYR A 602 23.98 18.78 -2.10
C TYR A 602 23.57 18.42 -3.55
N THR A 603 22.87 17.30 -3.67
CA THR A 603 22.24 16.79 -4.90
C THR A 603 20.85 16.25 -4.55
N THR A 604 19.90 16.31 -5.49
CA THR A 604 18.49 15.88 -5.27
C THR A 604 18.08 14.68 -6.13
N ASP A 605 18.98 14.23 -6.99
CA ASP A 605 18.82 13.15 -7.97
C ASP A 605 19.53 11.86 -7.54
N GLY A 606 20.03 11.80 -6.30
CA GLY A 606 20.80 10.66 -5.80
C GLY A 606 22.26 10.60 -6.25
N SER A 607 22.74 11.50 -7.12
CA SER A 607 24.16 11.53 -7.49
C SER A 607 25.06 11.92 -6.30
N GLN A 608 26.32 11.48 -6.28
CA GLN A 608 27.23 11.78 -5.17
C GLN A 608 27.59 13.29 -5.17
N PRO A 609 27.36 14.02 -4.06
CA PRO A 609 27.68 15.43 -3.98
C PRO A 609 29.20 15.66 -3.91
N THR A 610 29.65 16.76 -4.49
CA THR A 610 31.06 17.21 -4.49
C THR A 610 31.13 18.70 -4.18
N ALA A 611 32.34 19.26 -4.06
CA ALA A 611 32.53 20.71 -3.90
C ALA A 611 31.99 21.54 -5.09
N GLU A 612 31.79 20.91 -6.25
CA GLU A 612 31.21 21.54 -7.45
C GLU A 612 29.68 21.43 -7.49
N SER A 613 29.08 20.65 -6.58
CA SER A 613 27.62 20.56 -6.44
C SER A 613 27.05 21.87 -5.87
N PRO A 614 25.76 22.16 -6.12
CA PRO A 614 25.10 23.34 -5.58
C PRO A 614 25.33 23.51 -4.08
N GLU A 615 25.74 24.72 -3.68
CA GLU A 615 25.87 25.10 -2.28
C GLU A 615 24.48 25.29 -1.67
N TYR A 616 24.26 24.74 -0.47
CA TYR A 616 23.05 24.91 0.30
C TYR A 616 23.02 26.32 0.93
N THR A 617 22.16 27.18 0.41
CA THR A 617 22.02 28.58 0.87
C THR A 617 20.67 28.87 1.54
N GLY A 618 19.76 27.90 1.56
CA GLY A 618 18.41 28.03 2.09
C GLY A 618 17.64 26.71 1.96
N GLN A 619 16.47 26.65 2.60
CA GLN A 619 15.63 25.45 2.66
C GLN A 619 15.32 24.86 1.28
N ILE A 620 15.36 23.53 1.17
CA ILE A 620 15.02 22.80 -0.05
C ILE A 620 13.56 22.36 0.04
N VAL A 621 12.70 22.90 -0.83
CA VAL A 621 11.29 22.49 -0.91
C VAL A 621 11.20 21.18 -1.71
N LEU A 622 10.63 20.14 -1.10
CA LEU A 622 10.40 18.86 -1.74
C LEU A 622 9.21 18.98 -2.70
N PRO A 623 9.37 18.68 -4.00
CA PRO A 623 8.28 18.80 -4.96
C PRO A 623 7.19 17.73 -4.73
N ALA A 624 5.94 18.13 -4.93
CA ALA A 624 4.79 17.21 -4.87
C ALA A 624 4.86 16.14 -5.96
N LEU A 625 4.30 14.97 -5.67
CA LEU A 625 4.24 13.81 -6.58
C LEU A 625 5.61 13.38 -7.10
N LYS A 626 6.66 13.63 -6.32
CA LYS A 626 8.03 13.31 -6.69
C LYS A 626 8.77 12.63 -5.56
N THR A 627 9.57 11.66 -5.96
CA THR A 627 10.62 11.09 -5.15
C THR A 627 11.87 11.95 -5.29
N THR A 628 12.43 12.39 -4.17
CA THR A 628 13.66 13.20 -4.10
C THR A 628 14.69 12.44 -3.28
N TYR A 629 15.79 12.02 -3.91
CA TYR A 629 16.91 11.42 -3.19
C TYR A 629 17.95 12.49 -2.87
N LEU A 630 17.82 13.09 -1.69
CA LEU A 630 18.67 14.18 -1.24
C LEU A 630 19.95 13.65 -0.62
N ARG A 631 21.11 14.13 -1.08
CA ARG A 631 22.42 13.78 -0.55
C ARG A 631 23.25 15.01 -0.31
N ALA A 632 24.02 15.06 0.78
CA ALA A 632 24.84 16.22 1.11
C ALA A 632 26.19 15.88 1.75
N ILE A 633 27.16 16.77 1.55
CA ILE A 633 28.46 16.80 2.25
C ILE A 633 28.71 18.20 2.82
N ALA A 634 29.53 18.28 3.87
CA ALA A 634 30.03 19.52 4.45
C ALA A 634 31.55 19.63 4.25
N ILE A 635 32.03 20.84 3.95
CA ILE A 635 33.44 21.14 3.69
C ILE A 635 33.85 22.37 4.50
N ALA A 636 34.78 22.19 5.44
CA ALA A 636 35.37 23.30 6.20
C ALA A 636 36.83 23.59 5.76
N PRO A 637 37.28 24.85 5.76
CA PRO A 637 38.65 25.20 5.42
C PRO A 637 39.68 24.50 6.32
N GLY A 638 40.65 23.81 5.71
CA GLY A 638 41.75 23.16 6.43
C GLY A 638 41.42 21.82 7.07
N GLN A 639 40.24 21.26 6.77
CA GLN A 639 39.80 19.92 7.22
C GLN A 639 39.55 19.00 6.02
N GLU A 640 39.53 17.70 6.27
CA GLU A 640 38.98 16.73 5.32
C GLU A 640 37.45 16.91 5.23
N ALA A 641 36.87 16.69 4.04
CA ALA A 641 35.43 16.78 3.84
C ALA A 641 34.69 15.69 4.64
N SER A 642 33.43 15.96 4.99
CA SER A 642 32.60 14.99 5.70
C SER A 642 32.28 13.77 4.83
N GLY A 643 31.75 12.71 5.47
CA GLY A 643 30.98 11.71 4.75
C GLY A 643 29.66 12.26 4.22
N THR A 644 29.02 11.49 3.34
CA THR A 644 27.72 11.82 2.76
C THR A 644 26.58 11.46 3.72
N THR A 645 25.62 12.37 3.87
CA THR A 645 24.30 12.11 4.49
C THR A 645 23.26 12.02 3.37
N SER A 646 22.38 11.03 3.40
CA SER A 646 21.40 10.73 2.34
C SER A 646 20.00 10.42 2.91
N ARG A 647 18.93 10.96 2.32
CA ARG A 647 17.54 10.62 2.67
C ARG A 647 16.69 10.59 1.41
N LEU A 648 15.82 9.59 1.32
CA LEU A 648 14.80 9.50 0.29
C LEU A 648 13.50 10.09 0.81
N TYR A 649 12.93 11.01 0.05
CA TYR A 649 11.65 11.64 0.36
C TYR A 649 10.66 11.37 -0.77
N LYS A 650 9.44 10.95 -0.44
CA LYS A 650 8.32 10.89 -1.40
C LYS A 650 7.20 11.78 -0.91
N VAL A 651 6.77 12.74 -1.73
CA VAL A 651 5.61 13.59 -1.41
C VAL A 651 4.39 13.07 -2.16
N LEU A 652 3.35 12.66 -1.42
CA LEU A 652 2.18 11.94 -1.94
C LEU A 652 1.11 12.85 -2.55
N ASP A 653 0.81 14.01 -1.94
CA ASP A 653 -0.24 14.91 -2.42
C ASP A 653 0.30 16.34 -2.65
N VAL A 654 -0.47 17.12 -3.42
CA VAL A 654 -0.09 18.40 -4.00
C VAL A 654 -0.27 19.57 -3.06
N GLN A 655 -0.98 19.45 -1.93
CA GLN A 655 -1.24 20.64 -1.11
C GLN A 655 -1.74 20.42 0.31
N ASN A 656 -1.01 21.00 1.26
CA ASN A 656 -1.43 21.38 2.61
C ASN A 656 -1.57 22.92 2.72
N ALA A 657 -1.68 23.62 1.59
CA ALA A 657 -1.67 25.07 1.48
C ALA A 657 -2.91 25.56 0.72
N PRO A 658 -3.39 26.79 0.94
CA PRO A 658 -4.38 27.40 0.04
C PRO A 658 -3.87 27.51 -1.40
N ASP A 659 -4.78 27.51 -2.36
CA ASP A 659 -4.44 27.60 -3.79
C ASP A 659 -3.61 28.85 -4.12
N GLY A 660 -2.54 28.64 -4.89
CA GLY A 660 -1.58 29.68 -5.25
C GLY A 660 -0.55 30.03 -4.17
N TYR A 661 -0.53 29.32 -3.03
CA TYR A 661 0.50 29.49 -1.99
C TYR A 661 1.56 28.40 -2.07
N THR A 662 2.81 28.77 -1.76
CA THR A 662 3.95 27.85 -1.68
C THR A 662 4.44 27.76 -0.24
N PHE A 663 4.89 26.58 0.18
CA PHE A 663 5.47 26.39 1.52
C PHE A 663 6.61 27.39 1.76
N CYS A 664 6.58 28.04 2.92
CA CYS A 664 7.54 29.09 3.26
C CYS A 664 8.36 28.75 4.51
N ALA A 665 7.72 28.32 5.59
CA ALA A 665 8.39 28.08 6.87
C ALA A 665 7.55 27.21 7.80
N TYR A 666 8.20 26.37 8.63
CA TYR A 666 7.53 25.73 9.75
C TYR A 666 7.19 26.74 10.85
N GLU A 667 6.21 26.40 11.70
CA GLU A 667 5.91 27.21 12.88
C GLU A 667 7.17 27.46 13.74
N GLY A 668 7.35 28.70 14.16
CA GLY A 668 8.51 29.20 14.90
C GLY A 668 9.69 29.64 14.01
N GLN A 669 9.66 29.38 12.70
CA GLN A 669 10.71 29.82 11.77
C GLN A 669 10.37 31.15 11.09
N GLN A 670 11.35 31.74 10.37
CA GLN A 670 11.14 32.95 9.59
C GLN A 670 10.73 32.58 8.16
N CYS A 671 9.54 33.02 7.73
CA CYS A 671 9.14 33.00 6.33
C CYS A 671 9.75 34.22 5.63
N ALA A 672 10.79 34.02 4.84
CA ALA A 672 11.54 35.10 4.17
C ALA A 672 11.15 35.22 2.69
N PHE A 673 10.87 36.43 2.24
CA PHE A 673 10.54 36.74 0.85
C PHE A 673 10.81 38.22 0.56
N ASP A 674 10.95 38.56 -0.72
CA ASP A 674 11.15 39.93 -1.18
C ASP A 674 9.83 40.61 -1.54
N GLY A 675 9.77 41.92 -1.29
CA GLY A 675 8.59 42.73 -1.59
C GLY A 675 7.42 42.48 -0.63
N GLU A 676 6.24 42.94 -1.04
CA GLU A 676 4.98 42.73 -0.33
C GLU A 676 4.29 41.47 -0.87
N GLN A 677 3.91 40.55 0.02
CA GLN A 677 3.31 39.27 -0.33
C GLN A 677 2.20 38.90 0.67
N SER A 678 1.27 38.05 0.24
CA SER A 678 0.31 37.42 1.14
C SER A 678 0.95 36.21 1.79
N VAL A 679 0.84 36.11 3.10
CA VAL A 679 1.30 34.97 3.88
C VAL A 679 0.09 34.38 4.60
N VAL A 680 0.05 33.07 4.68
CA VAL A 680 -0.90 32.35 5.52
C VAL A 680 -0.15 31.58 6.58
N TYR A 681 -0.75 31.43 7.74
CA TYR A 681 -0.30 30.59 8.83
C TYR A 681 -1.44 29.68 9.26
N GLY A 682 -1.19 28.37 9.30
CA GLY A 682 -2.23 27.39 9.62
C GLY A 682 -1.91 25.99 9.12
N SER A 683 -2.91 25.13 9.18
CA SER A 683 -2.87 23.73 8.72
C SER A 683 -4.29 23.21 8.52
N ASP A 684 -4.43 22.09 7.79
CA ASP A 684 -5.69 21.33 7.65
C ASP A 684 -6.90 22.17 7.20
N GLY A 685 -6.68 23.12 6.28
CA GLY A 685 -7.72 23.99 5.72
C GLY A 685 -8.07 25.22 6.59
N LEU A 686 -7.49 25.32 7.79
CA LEU A 686 -7.69 26.42 8.73
C LEU A 686 -6.48 27.37 8.71
N PHE A 687 -6.64 28.50 8.02
CA PHE A 687 -5.57 29.47 7.81
C PHE A 687 -5.92 30.88 8.28
N ALA A 688 -4.95 31.53 8.90
CA ALA A 688 -4.95 32.95 9.16
C ALA A 688 -4.12 33.66 8.08
N TYR A 689 -4.71 34.62 7.38
CA TYR A 689 -4.09 35.34 6.27
C TYR A 689 -3.56 36.69 6.75
N GLY A 690 -2.45 37.14 6.17
CA GLY A 690 -1.91 38.48 6.40
C GLY A 690 -1.01 38.94 5.26
N THR A 691 -0.92 40.24 5.07
CA THR A 691 -0.01 40.86 4.10
C THR A 691 1.22 41.39 4.82
N PHE A 692 2.41 41.00 4.35
CA PHE A 692 3.68 41.35 4.98
C PHE A 692 4.71 41.76 3.92
N ALA A 693 5.76 42.47 4.34
CA ALA A 693 6.83 42.91 3.45
C ALA A 693 8.21 42.52 3.96
N GLY A 694 9.02 41.88 3.11
CA GLY A 694 10.39 41.47 3.45
C GLY A 694 10.50 40.25 4.37
N GLY A 695 9.39 39.53 4.59
CA GLY A 695 9.30 38.35 5.46
C GLY A 695 8.42 38.55 6.71
N VAL A 696 8.07 37.44 7.35
CA VAL A 696 7.29 37.39 8.59
C VAL A 696 7.72 36.20 9.47
N SER A 697 7.64 36.35 10.79
CA SER A 697 7.80 35.23 11.73
C SER A 697 6.60 34.31 11.60
N CYS A 698 6.84 33.03 11.31
CA CYS A 698 5.79 32.04 11.15
C CYS A 698 5.24 31.58 12.51
N ALA A 699 4.40 32.41 13.12
CA ALA A 699 3.85 32.13 14.44
C ALA A 699 2.53 32.87 14.63
N ALA A 700 1.65 32.32 15.48
CA ALA A 700 0.32 32.87 15.75
C ALA A 700 0.32 34.36 16.12
N GLU A 701 1.36 34.87 16.79
CA GLU A 701 1.47 36.27 17.18
C GLU A 701 1.50 37.22 15.98
N SER A 702 2.09 36.79 14.86
CA SER A 702 2.19 37.59 13.64
C SER A 702 0.84 37.70 12.91
N PHE A 703 -0.04 36.72 13.12
CA PHE A 703 -1.35 36.61 12.46
C PHE A 703 -2.53 36.90 13.42
N GLY A 704 -2.24 37.17 14.69
CA GLY A 704 -3.21 37.55 15.72
C GLY A 704 -3.90 36.38 16.43
N SER A 705 -3.90 35.17 15.86
CA SER A 705 -4.45 33.96 16.49
C SER A 705 -3.87 32.69 15.89
N ASN A 706 -3.99 31.57 16.62
CA ASN A 706 -3.74 30.25 16.06
C ASN A 706 -5.04 29.68 15.49
N PRO A 707 -5.17 29.53 14.16
CA PRO A 707 -6.40 29.05 13.54
C PRO A 707 -6.63 27.54 13.75
N ASN A 708 -5.58 26.75 14.02
CA ASN A 708 -5.68 25.30 14.29
C ASN A 708 -4.80 24.89 15.50
N PRO A 709 -5.23 25.16 16.74
CA PRO A 709 -4.46 24.79 17.93
C PRO A 709 -4.24 23.27 18.02
N GLY A 710 -2.98 22.86 18.10
CA GLY A 710 -2.59 21.43 18.14
C GLY A 710 -2.37 20.81 16.76
N GLY A 711 -2.71 21.50 15.67
CA GLY A 711 -2.37 21.10 14.31
C GLY A 711 -0.91 21.43 13.95
N GLY A 712 -0.41 20.80 12.88
CA GLY A 712 0.93 21.01 12.33
C GLY A 712 1.05 22.33 11.55
N ASN A 713 0.84 23.46 12.24
CA ASN A 713 0.78 24.77 11.62
C ASN A 713 2.11 25.14 10.96
N ARG A 714 2.00 25.80 9.81
CA ARG A 714 3.13 26.28 9.03
C ARG A 714 2.71 27.48 8.19
N CYS A 715 3.67 28.14 7.59
CA CYS A 715 3.42 29.31 6.76
C CYS A 715 3.63 29.00 5.30
N PHE A 716 2.74 29.59 4.50
CA PHE A 716 2.82 29.56 3.06
C PHE A 716 2.74 30.98 2.53
N VAL A 717 3.37 31.24 1.40
CA VAL A 717 3.46 32.58 0.82
C VAL A 717 2.99 32.59 -0.62
N SER A 718 2.32 33.67 -1.01
CA SER A 718 1.90 33.95 -2.38
C SER A 718 2.24 35.40 -2.76
N PRO A 719 2.81 35.63 -3.96
CA PRO A 719 2.97 36.98 -4.49
C PRO A 719 1.62 37.62 -4.88
N VAL A 720 0.54 36.82 -4.94
CA VAL A 720 -0.82 37.29 -5.21
C VAL A 720 -1.51 37.56 -3.88
N ILE A 721 -1.92 38.82 -3.67
CA ILE A 721 -2.66 39.22 -2.47
C ILE A 721 -4.16 39.10 -2.79
N PRO A 722 -4.90 38.21 -2.11
CA PRO A 722 -6.32 38.04 -2.37
C PRO A 722 -7.13 39.23 -1.86
N ASP A 723 -8.16 39.62 -2.62
CA ASP A 723 -9.08 40.70 -2.22
C ASP A 723 -10.00 40.29 -1.07
N ASP A 724 -10.42 39.01 -1.05
CA ASP A 724 -11.24 38.40 0.00
C ASP A 724 -10.57 37.12 0.52
N VAL A 725 -10.66 36.89 1.83
CA VAL A 725 -10.06 35.74 2.50
C VAL A 725 -11.15 34.70 2.80
N PRO A 726 -10.95 33.42 2.44
CA PRO A 726 -11.93 32.39 2.72
C PRO A 726 -12.07 32.14 4.23
N ALA A 727 -13.30 31.88 4.69
CA ALA A 727 -13.56 31.53 6.09
C ALA A 727 -13.06 30.10 6.41
N VAL A 728 -13.12 29.23 5.40
CA VAL A 728 -12.63 27.86 5.40
C VAL A 728 -11.98 27.63 4.04
N THR A 729 -10.74 27.14 4.01
CA THR A 729 -10.03 26.89 2.76
C THR A 729 -10.44 25.53 2.20
N VAL A 730 -10.98 25.55 0.99
CA VAL A 730 -11.16 24.37 0.14
C VAL A 730 -9.88 24.22 -0.69
N PHE A 731 -9.27 23.04 -0.68
CA PHE A 731 -8.08 22.77 -1.47
C PHE A 731 -8.46 22.48 -2.92
N ASN A 732 -7.64 22.94 -3.88
CA ASN A 732 -7.88 22.73 -5.31
C ASN A 732 -9.32 23.11 -5.71
N ALA A 733 -9.77 24.27 -5.24
CA ALA A 733 -11.13 24.78 -5.41
C ALA A 733 -11.51 24.98 -6.89
N GLY A 734 -10.51 25.28 -7.72
CA GLY A 734 -10.63 25.42 -9.17
C GLY A 734 -10.35 24.13 -9.96
N PHE A 735 -10.05 23.01 -9.30
CA PHE A 735 -9.72 21.72 -9.95
C PHE A 735 -8.59 21.80 -10.99
N GLU A 736 -7.63 22.70 -10.77
CA GLU A 736 -6.47 22.89 -11.64
C GLU A 736 -5.42 21.77 -11.53
N LYS A 737 -5.64 20.86 -10.58
CA LYS A 737 -4.78 19.69 -10.33
C LYS A 737 -5.60 18.40 -10.41
N PRO A 738 -5.08 17.34 -11.05
CA PRO A 738 -3.76 17.28 -11.67
C PRO A 738 -3.72 18.10 -12.96
N ALA A 739 -2.51 18.51 -13.36
CA ALA A 739 -2.35 19.28 -14.58
C ALA A 739 -2.55 18.37 -15.82
N THR A 740 -3.80 18.23 -16.27
CA THR A 740 -4.14 17.44 -17.46
C THR A 740 -4.15 18.31 -18.73
N SER A 741 -3.88 17.69 -19.89
CA SER A 741 -4.02 18.29 -21.24
C SER A 741 -5.30 17.86 -21.96
N SER A 742 -6.06 16.95 -21.35
CA SER A 742 -7.34 16.39 -21.82
C SER A 742 -8.23 16.09 -20.60
N ALA A 743 -9.04 15.04 -20.61
CA ALA A 743 -9.71 14.52 -19.43
C ALA A 743 -8.88 13.41 -18.76
N ALA A 744 -8.83 13.40 -17.43
CA ALA A 744 -8.34 12.29 -16.63
C ALA A 744 -9.46 11.82 -15.70
N ASN A 745 -9.63 10.52 -15.57
CA ASN A 745 -10.64 9.90 -14.71
C ASN A 745 -10.02 9.57 -13.35
N GLY A 746 -10.81 9.60 -12.28
CA GLY A 746 -10.42 9.04 -10.99
C GLY A 746 -10.26 7.51 -11.03
N PRO A 747 -9.74 6.91 -9.95
CA PRO A 747 -9.44 7.54 -8.66
C PRO A 747 -8.16 8.38 -8.69
N MET A 748 -8.26 9.61 -8.19
CA MET A 748 -7.12 10.49 -7.96
C MET A 748 -7.40 11.34 -6.71
N VAL A 749 -6.35 11.71 -5.97
CA VAL A 749 -6.44 12.65 -4.85
C VAL A 749 -5.56 13.85 -5.20
N ASN A 750 -6.17 15.03 -5.30
CA ASN A 750 -5.48 16.31 -5.48
C ASN A 750 -6.22 17.36 -4.66
N GLY A 751 -6.40 17.11 -3.36
CA GLY A 751 -7.36 17.79 -2.50
C GLY A 751 -8.82 17.32 -2.64
N TRP A 752 -9.21 16.69 -3.74
CA TRP A 752 -10.53 16.03 -3.90
C TRP A 752 -10.36 14.56 -4.26
N THR A 753 -11.23 13.70 -3.71
CA THR A 753 -11.40 12.29 -4.09
C THR A 753 -12.42 12.20 -5.21
N PHE A 754 -12.04 11.53 -6.30
CA PHE A 754 -12.87 11.33 -7.48
C PHE A 754 -13.28 9.86 -7.61
N SER A 755 -14.58 9.60 -7.70
CA SER A 755 -15.09 8.29 -8.11
C SER A 755 -14.64 7.92 -9.55
N VAL A 756 -14.68 6.63 -9.89
CA VAL A 756 -14.25 6.06 -11.19
C VAL A 756 -14.89 6.68 -12.44
N ARG A 757 -15.98 7.44 -12.31
CA ARG A 757 -16.70 8.12 -13.40
C ARG A 757 -16.72 9.64 -13.26
N SER A 758 -15.88 10.16 -12.39
CA SER A 758 -15.61 11.59 -12.26
C SER A 758 -14.13 11.85 -12.52
N GLY A 759 -13.75 13.11 -12.68
CA GLY A 759 -12.35 13.46 -12.81
C GLY A 759 -12.14 14.91 -13.16
N VAL A 760 -10.97 15.23 -13.68
CA VAL A 760 -10.59 16.59 -14.08
C VAL A 760 -10.47 16.65 -15.59
N GLN A 761 -11.03 17.69 -16.20
CA GLN A 761 -10.96 17.93 -17.64
C GLN A 761 -10.36 19.29 -17.95
N SER A 762 -9.51 19.35 -18.98
CA SER A 762 -8.99 20.61 -19.53
C SER A 762 -9.95 21.22 -20.56
N ASN A 763 -9.91 22.54 -20.76
CA ASN A 763 -10.62 23.27 -21.81
C ASN A 763 -10.45 22.71 -23.24
N THR A 764 -9.41 21.93 -23.49
CA THR A 764 -9.12 21.26 -24.77
C THR A 764 -9.61 19.81 -24.87
N SER A 765 -10.32 19.30 -23.85
CA SER A 765 -10.73 17.91 -23.78
C SER A 765 -11.90 17.56 -24.73
N PRO A 766 -12.13 16.26 -25.01
CA PRO A 766 -13.32 15.78 -25.73
C PRO A 766 -14.65 16.04 -24.99
N PHE A 767 -14.60 16.32 -23.68
CA PHE A 767 -15.74 16.82 -22.93
C PHE A 767 -15.92 18.31 -23.21
N VAL A 768 -16.30 18.65 -24.45
CA VAL A 768 -16.33 20.04 -24.95
C VAL A 768 -17.12 20.95 -23.99
N PRO A 769 -16.43 21.82 -23.23
CA PRO A 769 -17.13 22.84 -22.47
C PRO A 769 -17.53 23.93 -23.47
N ALA A 770 -18.75 24.48 -23.36
CA ALA A 770 -19.17 25.52 -24.30
C ALA A 770 -18.34 26.82 -24.10
N PHE A 771 -17.75 26.98 -22.92
CA PHE A 771 -16.93 28.11 -22.51
C PHE A 771 -15.71 27.62 -21.71
N PRO A 772 -14.60 28.37 -21.70
CA PRO A 772 -13.45 28.05 -20.84
C PRO A 772 -13.83 27.98 -19.36
N ALA A 773 -13.08 27.18 -18.60
CA ALA A 773 -13.12 27.11 -17.15
C ALA A 773 -13.09 28.52 -16.51
N PRO A 774 -14.00 28.81 -15.57
CA PRO A 774 -14.01 30.06 -14.82
C PRO A 774 -12.71 30.39 -14.08
N GLU A 775 -12.05 29.39 -13.50
CA GLU A 775 -10.71 29.48 -12.94
C GLU A 775 -9.75 28.64 -13.78
N GLY A 776 -8.61 29.22 -14.16
CA GLY A 776 -7.57 28.52 -14.91
C GLY A 776 -8.03 27.89 -16.24
N GLU A 777 -7.68 26.63 -16.44
CA GLU A 777 -7.91 25.89 -17.68
C GLU A 777 -8.66 24.57 -17.48
N ARG A 778 -9.02 24.21 -16.24
CA ARG A 778 -9.58 22.90 -15.89
C ARG A 778 -10.83 23.02 -15.04
N THR A 779 -11.64 21.97 -15.05
CA THR A 779 -12.77 21.82 -14.14
C THR A 779 -12.92 20.36 -13.72
N ALA A 780 -13.55 20.12 -12.56
CA ALA A 780 -14.05 18.79 -12.25
C ALA A 780 -15.22 18.45 -13.17
N TYR A 781 -15.38 17.17 -13.48
CA TYR A 781 -16.56 16.66 -14.16
C TYR A 781 -17.20 15.52 -13.38
N LEU A 782 -18.54 15.49 -13.41
CA LEU A 782 -19.39 14.42 -12.91
C LEU A 782 -20.09 13.78 -14.11
N LYS A 783 -19.85 12.49 -14.34
CA LYS A 783 -20.48 11.73 -15.42
C LYS A 783 -21.47 10.70 -14.88
N THR A 784 -22.64 10.59 -15.51
CA THR A 784 -23.48 9.39 -15.45
C THR A 784 -23.31 8.61 -16.75
N ASP A 785 -23.12 7.30 -16.64
CA ASP A 785 -23.16 6.37 -17.78
C ASP A 785 -23.75 5.03 -17.31
N SER A 786 -24.76 4.53 -18.02
CA SER A 786 -25.33 3.20 -17.81
C SER A 786 -25.88 2.92 -16.40
N GLY A 787 -26.52 3.90 -15.75
CA GLY A 787 -27.16 3.70 -14.44
C GLY A 787 -26.29 4.00 -13.22
N LEU A 788 -25.01 4.31 -13.43
CA LEU A 788 -24.03 4.50 -12.35
C LEU A 788 -23.76 6.00 -12.14
N ALA A 789 -24.05 6.48 -10.93
CA ALA A 789 -23.76 7.84 -10.49
C ALA A 789 -22.28 8.00 -10.10
N SER A 790 -21.70 9.16 -10.39
CA SER A 790 -20.37 9.57 -9.93
C SER A 790 -20.45 10.59 -8.80
N SER A 791 -19.39 10.66 -8.00
CA SER A 791 -19.20 11.68 -6.96
C SER A 791 -17.77 12.24 -7.00
N ILE A 792 -17.64 13.48 -6.50
CA ILE A 792 -16.38 14.10 -6.11
C ILE A 792 -16.53 14.63 -4.68
N GLU A 793 -15.54 14.43 -3.81
CA GLU A 793 -15.63 14.80 -2.39
C GLU A 793 -14.31 15.27 -1.78
N GLN A 794 -14.39 16.07 -0.73
CA GLN A 794 -13.25 16.56 0.04
C GLN A 794 -13.63 16.65 1.52
N ALA A 795 -12.80 16.08 2.38
CA ALA A 795 -12.84 16.34 3.82
C ALA A 795 -12.26 17.73 4.10
N VAL A 796 -13.03 18.58 4.76
CA VAL A 796 -12.68 19.96 5.08
C VAL A 796 -12.94 20.22 6.56
N ARG A 797 -11.99 20.86 7.24
CA ARG A 797 -12.16 21.22 8.65
C ARG A 797 -12.86 22.56 8.80
N PHE A 798 -13.99 22.57 9.50
CA PHE A 798 -14.78 23.75 9.78
C PHE A 798 -14.61 24.22 11.24
N PRO A 799 -14.59 25.53 11.49
CA PRO A 799 -15.03 26.09 12.77
C PRO A 799 -16.53 25.87 12.95
N ALA A 800 -16.99 25.81 14.21
CA ALA A 800 -18.41 25.78 14.50
C ALA A 800 -19.09 27.06 13.99
N GLY A 801 -20.12 26.93 13.16
CA GLY A 801 -20.74 28.08 12.52
C GLY A 801 -21.77 27.73 11.46
N SER A 802 -22.28 28.79 10.81
CA SER A 802 -23.22 28.67 9.69
C SER A 802 -22.55 29.13 8.40
N TYR A 803 -22.72 28.33 7.34
CA TYR A 803 -22.01 28.49 6.08
C TYR A 803 -22.93 28.23 4.88
N ALA A 804 -22.47 28.61 3.70
CA ALA A 804 -23.00 28.17 2.42
C ALA A 804 -21.83 27.86 1.47
N ILE A 805 -22.06 26.98 0.50
CA ILE A 805 -21.08 26.63 -0.54
C ILE A 805 -21.46 27.35 -1.83
N THR A 806 -20.53 28.09 -2.41
CA THR A 806 -20.66 28.73 -3.73
C THR A 806 -19.73 28.05 -4.74
N PHE A 807 -20.17 27.90 -5.99
CA PHE A 807 -19.39 27.26 -7.06
C PHE A 807 -19.95 27.62 -8.43
N GLN A 808 -19.13 27.46 -9.46
CA GLN A 808 -19.56 27.54 -10.85
C GLN A 808 -19.91 26.14 -11.36
N ALA A 809 -21.00 26.02 -12.11
CA ALA A 809 -21.33 24.76 -12.78
C ALA A 809 -21.88 24.95 -14.19
N ALA A 810 -21.63 23.97 -15.06
CA ALA A 810 -22.09 23.93 -16.44
C ALA A 810 -22.44 22.49 -16.87
N ASN A 811 -23.27 22.35 -17.91
CA ASN A 811 -23.51 21.06 -18.56
C ASN A 811 -22.57 20.87 -19.75
N ARG A 812 -22.21 19.62 -20.08
CA ARG A 812 -21.56 19.31 -21.35
C ARG A 812 -22.43 19.76 -22.52
N SER A 813 -21.80 20.35 -23.53
CA SER A 813 -22.48 20.87 -24.72
C SER A 813 -22.28 19.96 -25.92
N GLY A 814 -23.31 19.86 -26.78
CA GLY A 814 -23.23 19.17 -28.07
C GLY A 814 -23.19 17.63 -28.04
N PHE A 815 -23.13 17.01 -26.86
CA PHE A 815 -23.20 15.56 -26.67
C PHE A 815 -23.76 15.23 -25.28
N GLY A 816 -24.52 14.15 -25.18
CA GLY A 816 -25.15 13.72 -23.93
C GLY A 816 -26.45 14.47 -23.60
N GLY A 817 -27.02 14.17 -22.44
CA GLY A 817 -28.16 14.86 -21.86
C GLY A 817 -27.78 15.81 -20.72
N GLN A 818 -28.77 16.18 -19.91
CA GLN A 818 -28.58 17.06 -18.75
C GLN A 818 -28.11 16.24 -17.56
N GLN A 819 -26.96 16.61 -17.00
CA GLN A 819 -26.47 16.03 -15.76
C GLN A 819 -26.88 16.92 -14.59
N GLU A 820 -27.68 16.35 -13.70
CA GLU A 820 -28.04 16.95 -12.42
C GLU A 820 -27.15 16.37 -11.32
N PHE A 821 -26.96 17.12 -10.24
CA PHE A 821 -26.21 16.66 -9.09
C PHE A 821 -26.66 17.34 -7.79
N ASP A 822 -26.45 16.65 -6.68
CA ASP A 822 -26.62 17.20 -5.34
C ASP A 822 -25.28 17.69 -4.80
N VAL A 823 -25.32 18.73 -3.98
CA VAL A 823 -24.22 19.15 -3.11
C VAL A 823 -24.58 18.71 -1.71
N THR A 824 -23.68 17.98 -1.07
CA THR A 824 -23.89 17.43 0.27
C THR A 824 -22.81 17.87 1.25
N VAL A 825 -23.19 17.96 2.52
CA VAL A 825 -22.29 18.10 3.67
C VAL A 825 -22.60 16.95 4.62
N ASP A 826 -21.61 16.09 4.89
CA ASP A 826 -21.77 14.84 5.67
C ASP A 826 -22.91 13.94 5.16
N GLY A 827 -23.13 13.93 3.84
CA GLY A 827 -24.20 13.18 3.19
C GLY A 827 -25.58 13.84 3.25
N GLU A 828 -25.77 14.95 3.99
CA GLU A 828 -27.00 15.75 3.91
C GLU A 828 -26.97 16.69 2.71
N VAL A 829 -28.03 16.66 1.90
CA VAL A 829 -28.17 17.54 0.72
C VAL A 829 -28.41 18.98 1.14
N VAL A 830 -27.50 19.87 0.75
CA VAL A 830 -27.57 21.33 0.97
C VAL A 830 -27.88 22.11 -0.32
N ALA A 831 -27.76 21.48 -1.49
CA ALA A 831 -28.22 22.03 -2.76
C ALA A 831 -28.55 20.91 -3.75
N HIS A 832 -29.53 21.15 -4.63
CA HIS A 832 -29.75 20.35 -5.82
C HIS A 832 -29.55 21.23 -7.05
N VAL A 833 -28.66 20.83 -7.96
CA VAL A 833 -28.24 21.66 -9.09
C VAL A 833 -28.62 21.03 -10.42
N VAL A 834 -29.20 21.89 -11.26
CA VAL A 834 -29.57 21.58 -12.64
C VAL A 834 -28.83 22.58 -13.55
N PRO A 835 -27.60 22.26 -14.00
CA PRO A 835 -26.80 23.14 -14.85
C PRO A 835 -27.49 23.46 -16.18
N SER A 836 -27.27 24.66 -16.71
CA SER A 836 -27.84 25.06 -18.00
C SER A 836 -27.33 24.19 -19.15
N MET A 837 -28.26 23.73 -19.99
CA MET A 837 -27.97 22.98 -21.23
C MET A 837 -27.21 23.80 -22.29
N THR A 838 -27.02 25.11 -22.09
CA THR A 838 -26.18 25.95 -22.96
C THR A 838 -24.68 25.64 -22.80
N GLY A 839 -24.30 25.00 -21.69
CA GLY A 839 -22.90 24.78 -21.30
C GLY A 839 -22.18 26.04 -20.81
N GLU A 840 -22.92 27.12 -20.56
CA GLU A 840 -22.40 28.31 -19.87
C GLU A 840 -22.25 28.00 -18.37
N TYR A 841 -21.10 28.35 -17.80
CA TYR A 841 -20.90 28.32 -16.36
C TYR A 841 -21.78 29.36 -15.67
N GLN A 842 -22.49 28.91 -14.64
CA GLN A 842 -23.34 29.74 -13.80
C GLN A 842 -22.92 29.58 -12.34
N LEU A 843 -22.97 30.69 -11.60
CA LEU A 843 -22.73 30.68 -10.17
C LEU A 843 -23.94 30.10 -9.44
N TYR A 844 -23.70 29.08 -8.63
CA TYR A 844 -24.66 28.48 -7.72
C TYR A 844 -24.24 28.72 -6.27
N GLN A 845 -25.23 28.70 -5.38
CA GLN A 845 -25.03 28.77 -3.94
C GLN A 845 -25.97 27.78 -3.27
N SER A 846 -25.47 27.05 -2.28
CA SER A 846 -26.27 26.15 -1.45
C SER A 846 -27.24 26.90 -0.54
N ASP A 847 -28.21 26.18 0.01
CA ASP A 847 -28.90 26.63 1.20
C ASP A 847 -27.90 26.74 2.38
N PRO A 848 -28.13 27.64 3.35
CA PRO A 848 -27.29 27.73 4.53
C PRO A 848 -27.37 26.45 5.37
N PHE A 849 -26.22 26.00 5.87
CA PHE A 849 -26.10 24.85 6.77
C PHE A 849 -25.26 25.21 8.00
N THR A 850 -25.41 24.43 9.08
CA THR A 850 -24.67 24.62 10.33
C THR A 850 -23.87 23.37 10.64
N VAL A 851 -22.61 23.55 11.03
CA VAL A 851 -21.71 22.47 11.43
C VAL A 851 -21.11 22.75 12.80
N ASP A 852 -20.76 21.68 13.49
CA ASP A 852 -19.90 21.76 14.68
C ASP A 852 -18.45 22.04 14.25
N ALA A 853 -17.57 22.29 15.22
CA ALA A 853 -16.15 22.41 14.92
C ALA A 853 -15.57 21.00 14.69
N GLY A 854 -14.94 20.77 13.56
CA GLY A 854 -14.46 19.44 13.21
C GLY A 854 -14.22 19.26 11.72
N GLU A 855 -13.89 18.04 11.34
CA GLU A 855 -13.82 17.63 9.95
C GLU A 855 -15.22 17.28 9.45
N HIS A 856 -15.54 17.73 8.25
CA HIS A 856 -16.81 17.51 7.57
C HIS A 856 -16.55 17.24 6.09
N THR A 857 -17.36 16.39 5.45
CA THR A 857 -17.17 16.04 4.04
C THR A 857 -18.09 16.87 3.16
N ILE A 858 -17.50 17.61 2.21
CA ILE A 858 -18.25 18.26 1.12
C ILE A 858 -18.21 17.33 -0.09
N ALA A 859 -19.37 17.03 -0.68
CA ALA A 859 -19.41 16.23 -1.91
C ALA A 859 -20.38 16.80 -2.96
N PHE A 860 -20.03 16.60 -4.23
CA PHE A 860 -20.93 16.79 -5.36
C PHE A 860 -21.25 15.42 -5.96
N VAL A 861 -22.53 15.06 -6.03
CA VAL A 861 -22.98 13.70 -6.35
C VAL A 861 -23.95 13.74 -7.52
N ALA A 862 -23.59 13.10 -8.63
CA ALA A 862 -24.45 12.96 -9.80
C ALA A 862 -25.77 12.27 -9.43
N THR A 863 -26.90 12.86 -9.81
CA THR A 863 -28.24 12.32 -9.49
C THR A 863 -28.98 11.81 -10.71
N THR A 864 -28.55 12.17 -11.92
CA THR A 864 -29.11 11.60 -13.14
C THR A 864 -28.75 10.11 -13.22
N THR A 865 -29.71 9.27 -13.60
CA THR A 865 -29.54 7.81 -13.64
C THR A 865 -29.57 7.21 -15.05
N ASP A 866 -29.96 7.97 -16.07
CA ASP A 866 -30.09 7.44 -17.44
C ASP A 866 -29.31 8.29 -18.45
N GLY A 867 -28.63 7.62 -19.41
CA GLY A 867 -27.89 8.25 -20.50
C GLY A 867 -26.41 8.50 -20.18
N ASP A 868 -25.69 9.05 -21.18
CA ASP A 868 -24.33 9.58 -21.02
C ASP A 868 -24.47 11.10 -20.79
N ASN A 869 -24.38 11.52 -19.54
CA ASN A 869 -24.52 12.94 -19.16
C ASN A 869 -23.27 13.38 -18.42
N THR A 870 -22.91 14.66 -18.54
CA THR A 870 -21.75 15.21 -17.85
C THR A 870 -22.00 16.64 -17.41
N ALA A 871 -21.74 16.94 -16.14
CA ALA A 871 -21.70 18.28 -15.59
C ALA A 871 -20.27 18.64 -15.21
N PHE A 872 -19.97 19.93 -15.16
CA PHE A 872 -18.70 20.48 -14.73
C PHE A 872 -18.87 21.32 -13.47
N VAL A 873 -17.89 21.28 -12.57
CA VAL A 873 -17.84 22.06 -11.33
C VAL A 873 -16.49 22.78 -11.25
N ASP A 874 -16.52 24.04 -10.81
CA ASP A 874 -15.35 24.90 -10.67
C ASP A 874 -15.56 25.96 -9.57
N GLN A 875 -14.49 26.62 -9.12
CA GLN A 875 -14.50 27.74 -8.16
C GLN A 875 -15.28 27.46 -6.86
N VAL A 876 -15.03 26.31 -6.23
CA VAL A 876 -15.71 25.95 -4.97
C VAL A 876 -15.22 26.81 -3.82
N ALA A 877 -16.12 27.50 -3.14
CA ALA A 877 -15.79 28.31 -1.97
C ALA A 877 -16.83 28.14 -0.85
N VAL A 878 -16.35 28.21 0.39
CA VAL A 878 -17.18 28.22 1.60
C VAL A 878 -17.27 29.64 2.11
N VAL A 879 -18.50 30.16 2.21
CA VAL A 879 -18.78 31.51 2.70
C VAL A 879 -19.52 31.45 4.03
N ALA A 880 -19.12 32.29 4.98
CA ALA A 880 -19.83 32.43 6.25
C ALA A 880 -21.20 33.10 6.04
N VAL A 881 -22.24 32.57 6.70
CA VAL A 881 -23.60 33.11 6.65
C VAL A 881 -23.98 33.71 8.01
N PRO A 882 -24.59 34.90 8.07
CA PRO A 882 -24.96 35.57 9.33
C PRO A 882 -25.97 34.82 10.22
#